data_AF-A0A8J8BQI4-F1
#
_entry.id   AF-A0A8J8BQI4-F1
#
_cell.length_a   1.000
_cell.length_b   1.000
_cell.length_c   1.000
_cell.angle_alpha   90.00
_cell.angle_beta   90.00
_cell.angle_gamma   90.00
#
_symmetry.space_group_name_H-M   'P 1'
#
loop_
_entity.id
_entity.type
_entity.pdbx_description
1 polymer ?
#
loop_
_entity_poly.entity_id
_entity_poly.type
_entity_poly.pdbx_seq_one_letter_code
_entity_poly.pdbx_strand_id
1 'polypeptide(L)'
;MMKFLTITLRGIRNFDQRRIQFQDGLNIICGPNESGKTTIVDSLLFSMTEEGQYVRDLIQWDSAHSSITLQYETDEGGVYTLTRTLCPEEKSTLENTRILEDEGVIRNMLREHFGCISRIVLENSAVVKHNEMEIMRKMGSRDIVKKQIQAFLTGGTKRSPEEVMETLDRSIFQTDRALIDIDNEIEHEHQNLQPYLGATEKYEKLANEKTVYQEDMTRFQELLETYKSRVQYGNLVQEIKYLEKTRDKAEDSECYVQLIPFEKIKENENLHRELEATEEKIKAIIINIEAREQELKRFLKEKGRKGSFLSRILGPLLAKPPRSEETEKKIDVSKDLLEADRIHLNRMEREYREAQDRIRALEIEIGSFRGKSHEELIHIKQEKQQEQRVILEGRTMEEITAFISRRVNERDELRSTIFRRNSQLLEMDDEAVKRKLEELEQKIIWLADEIENIKPELEEARIGKGEAEKISGRLANMRSQKEELSTKKEVEEIARKTLEEVYIGLKKKFIPQLQERTGAIFEKITRGKYTELVIREEDLEVFVKTPGRLLGTSTPSQGHEDQYLSLKIAHSALSQGTKDQLYLSLRIALSNIVSGGKTLPLIFDESFYTSDKSRLKETFAVLQHIAQTNQILLFTHNEEFLGYGNPIALASGGQ
;
A
#
# COMPACT_ATOMS: atom_id res chain seq x y z
N MET A 1 50.88 -53.54 2.45
CA MET A 1 50.19 -53.84 3.73
C MET A 1 50.80 -52.96 4.79
N MET A 2 50.03 -51.99 5.28
CA MET A 2 50.43 -51.17 6.41
C MET A 2 50.65 -52.03 7.65
N LYS A 3 51.75 -51.79 8.36
CA LYS A 3 52.13 -52.56 9.55
C LYS A 3 52.87 -51.73 10.57
N PHE A 4 52.62 -52.00 11.84
CA PHE A 4 53.44 -51.51 12.93
C PHE A 4 54.71 -52.35 13.03
N LEU A 5 55.84 -51.68 13.20
CA LEU A 5 57.14 -52.30 13.36
C LEU A 5 57.52 -52.32 14.84
N THR A 6 57.49 -51.15 15.48
CA THR A 6 57.80 -51.03 16.92
C THR A 6 56.96 -49.95 17.58
N ILE A 7 56.61 -50.16 18.84
CA ILE A 7 56.11 -49.10 19.72
C ILE A 7 57.00 -48.98 20.95
N THR A 8 57.40 -47.76 21.28
CA THR A 8 58.17 -47.43 22.47
C THR A 8 57.35 -46.50 23.35
N LEU A 9 57.08 -46.93 24.58
CA LEU A 9 56.36 -46.19 25.60
C LEU A 9 57.37 -45.73 26.65
N ARG A 10 57.37 -44.45 27.00
CA ARG A 10 58.22 -43.90 28.06
C ARG A 10 57.36 -43.01 28.97
N GLY A 11 57.35 -43.29 30.27
CA GLY A 11 56.55 -42.54 31.25
C GLY A 11 55.04 -42.63 30.99
N ILE A 12 54.54 -43.79 30.56
CA ILE A 12 53.13 -44.00 30.15
C ILE A 12 52.46 -45.00 31.10
N ARG A 13 51.48 -44.56 31.89
CA ARG A 13 50.77 -45.34 32.93
C ARG A 13 51.71 -46.23 33.75
N ASN A 14 51.71 -47.55 33.48
CA ASN A 14 52.47 -48.55 34.22
C ASN A 14 53.86 -48.83 33.60
N PHE A 15 54.29 -48.06 32.60
CA PHE A 15 55.53 -48.27 31.86
C PHE A 15 56.48 -47.07 31.99
N ASP A 16 57.57 -47.24 32.76
CA ASP A 16 58.68 -46.29 32.80
C ASP A 16 59.37 -46.18 31.43
N GLN A 17 59.76 -47.33 30.88
CA GLN A 17 60.24 -47.46 29.51
C GLN A 17 59.97 -48.88 28.99
N ARG A 18 59.26 -48.99 27.87
CA ARG A 18 58.97 -50.28 27.23
C ARG A 18 59.03 -50.17 25.73
N ARG A 19 59.79 -51.06 25.09
CA ARG A 19 59.81 -51.22 23.63
C ARG A 19 59.21 -52.57 23.25
N ILE A 20 58.28 -52.56 22.32
CA ILE A 20 57.61 -53.74 21.78
C ILE A 20 57.86 -53.77 20.28
N GLN A 21 58.30 -54.92 19.78
CA GLN A 21 58.51 -55.16 18.37
C GLN A 21 57.42 -56.09 17.86
N PHE A 22 56.73 -55.66 16.81
CA PHE A 22 55.68 -56.43 16.15
C PHE A 22 56.27 -57.17 14.94
N GLN A 23 55.61 -58.26 14.57
CA GLN A 23 55.92 -59.08 13.41
C GLN A 23 54.80 -58.98 12.37
N ASP A 24 55.06 -59.50 11.18
CA ASP A 24 54.04 -59.60 10.14
C ASP A 24 52.99 -60.67 10.53
N GLY A 25 51.76 -60.51 10.03
CA GLY A 25 50.67 -61.44 10.28
C GLY A 25 50.08 -61.36 11.69
N LEU A 26 49.82 -62.52 12.31
CA LEU A 26 49.12 -62.62 13.59
C LEU A 26 50.10 -62.54 14.77
N ASN A 27 50.08 -61.44 15.50
CA ASN A 27 50.85 -61.20 16.71
C ASN A 27 50.01 -61.50 17.95
N ILE A 28 50.57 -62.24 18.90
CA ILE A 28 49.88 -62.69 20.11
C ILE A 28 50.60 -62.12 21.31
N ILE A 29 50.02 -61.07 21.89
CA ILE A 29 50.51 -60.38 23.07
C ILE A 29 49.80 -60.98 24.27
N CYS A 30 50.44 -61.94 24.93
CA CYS A 30 49.90 -62.62 26.11
C CYS A 30 50.50 -62.05 27.40
N GLY A 31 49.64 -61.75 28.38
CA GLY A 31 50.07 -61.31 29.71
C GLY A 31 48.91 -61.34 30.71
N PRO A 32 49.19 -61.41 32.03
CA PRO A 32 48.17 -61.38 33.06
C PRO A 32 47.35 -60.08 32.99
N ASN A 33 46.21 -60.03 33.68
CA ASN A 33 45.48 -58.78 33.86
C ASN A 33 46.42 -57.74 34.49
N GLU A 34 46.22 -56.47 34.16
CA GLU A 34 47.06 -55.34 34.64
C GLU A 34 48.51 -55.31 34.12
N SER A 35 48.93 -56.24 33.26
CA SER A 35 50.25 -56.22 32.59
C SER A 35 50.48 -55.06 31.61
N GLY A 36 49.48 -54.17 31.43
CA GLY A 36 49.56 -53.01 30.55
C GLY A 36 49.09 -53.25 29.10
N LYS A 37 48.40 -54.37 28.81
CA LYS A 37 47.79 -54.65 27.48
C LYS A 37 46.93 -53.49 26.97
N THR A 38 45.96 -53.04 27.77
CA THR A 38 45.08 -51.92 27.43
C THR A 38 45.85 -50.61 27.25
N THR A 39 46.91 -50.39 28.03
CA THR A 39 47.81 -49.23 27.86
C THR A 39 48.49 -49.23 26.49
N ILE A 40 48.90 -50.39 25.98
CA ILE A 40 49.50 -50.52 24.65
C ILE A 40 48.46 -50.24 23.57
N VAL A 41 47.25 -50.81 23.69
CA VAL A 41 46.13 -50.56 22.76
C VAL A 41 45.79 -49.07 22.71
N ASP A 42 45.62 -48.43 23.86
CA ASP A 42 45.35 -47.00 23.96
C ASP A 42 46.50 -46.16 23.37
N SER A 43 47.75 -46.57 23.56
CA SER A 43 48.91 -45.85 23.03
C SER A 43 49.01 -45.96 21.51
N LEU A 44 48.67 -47.13 20.94
CA LEU A 44 48.58 -47.33 19.49
C LEU A 44 47.47 -46.47 18.89
N LEU A 45 46.27 -46.51 19.49
CA LEU A 45 45.15 -45.67 19.08
C LEU A 45 45.51 -44.18 19.16
N PHE A 46 46.06 -43.75 20.30
CA PHE A 46 46.49 -42.37 20.50
C PHE A 46 47.47 -41.91 19.43
N SER A 47 48.45 -42.76 19.07
CA SER A 47 49.42 -42.45 18.02
C SER A 47 48.76 -42.18 16.66
N MET A 48 47.72 -42.94 16.31
CA MET A 48 47.02 -42.81 15.03
C MET A 48 45.98 -41.67 14.99
N THR A 49 45.53 -41.17 16.15
CA THR A 49 44.31 -40.33 16.23
C THR A 49 44.55 -38.88 16.60
N GLU A 50 43.59 -38.01 16.33
CA GLU A 50 43.63 -36.58 16.70
C GLU A 50 42.66 -36.25 17.83
N GLU A 51 43.01 -36.56 19.08
CA GLU A 51 42.16 -36.16 20.22
C GLU A 51 42.97 -35.77 21.46
N GLY A 52 42.70 -34.56 21.98
CA GLY A 52 43.39 -33.95 23.12
C GLY A 52 42.79 -34.22 24.51
N GLN A 53 41.69 -34.98 24.64
CA GLN A 53 41.06 -35.21 25.96
C GLN A 53 41.61 -36.40 26.74
N TYR A 54 42.28 -37.36 26.10
CA TYR A 54 42.77 -38.59 26.73
C TYR A 54 44.27 -38.60 27.04
N VAL A 55 44.97 -37.50 26.73
CA VAL A 55 46.44 -37.38 26.90
C VAL A 55 46.83 -37.54 28.37
N ARG A 56 46.07 -36.90 29.27
CA ARG A 56 46.38 -36.88 30.72
C ARG A 56 46.25 -38.27 31.36
N ASP A 57 45.32 -39.07 30.89
CA ASP A 57 45.07 -40.43 31.41
C ASP A 57 46.17 -41.43 31.01
N LEU A 58 47.03 -41.06 30.06
CA LEU A 58 48.16 -41.88 29.60
C LEU A 58 49.46 -41.54 30.33
N ILE A 59 49.59 -40.34 30.91
CA ILE A 59 50.81 -39.92 31.60
C ILE A 59 50.95 -40.70 32.91
N GLN A 60 52.14 -41.26 33.15
CA GLN A 60 52.48 -41.86 34.43
C GLN A 60 52.60 -40.78 35.51
N TRP A 61 52.13 -41.10 36.73
CA TRP A 61 52.20 -40.18 37.87
C TRP A 61 53.65 -39.75 38.15
N ASP A 62 53.88 -38.44 38.33
CA ASP A 62 55.19 -37.81 38.55
C ASP A 62 56.25 -38.03 37.45
N SER A 63 55.85 -38.42 36.23
CA SER A 63 56.78 -38.54 35.10
C SER A 63 57.25 -37.16 34.60
N ALA A 64 58.56 -36.91 34.64
CA ALA A 64 59.16 -35.71 34.07
C ALA A 64 59.17 -35.72 32.53
N HIS A 65 59.09 -36.90 31.91
CA HIS A 65 59.17 -37.07 30.45
C HIS A 65 58.28 -38.22 30.01
N SER A 66 57.24 -37.92 29.24
CA SER A 66 56.28 -38.91 28.74
C SER A 66 56.20 -38.84 27.23
N SER A 67 56.42 -39.97 26.55
CA SER A 67 56.41 -40.03 25.09
C SER A 67 56.02 -41.41 24.57
N ILE A 68 55.40 -41.42 23.39
CA ILE A 68 55.02 -42.60 22.63
C ILE A 68 55.67 -42.49 21.26
N THR A 69 56.56 -43.43 20.91
CA THR A 69 57.19 -43.52 19.60
C THR A 69 56.68 -44.75 18.86
N LEU A 70 55.96 -44.55 17.78
CA LEU A 70 55.44 -45.59 16.90
C LEU A 70 56.19 -45.59 15.57
N GLN A 71 56.87 -46.70 15.28
CA GLN A 71 57.44 -46.95 13.96
C GLN A 71 56.49 -47.84 13.15
N TYR A 72 56.18 -47.43 11.93
CA TYR A 72 55.27 -48.13 11.04
C TYR A 72 55.71 -48.05 9.58
N GLU A 73 55.24 -48.99 8.79
CA GLU A 73 55.44 -49.05 7.35
C GLU A 73 54.09 -48.84 6.66
N THR A 74 54.04 -47.97 5.65
CA THR A 74 52.82 -47.72 4.86
C THR A 74 52.61 -48.79 3.79
N ASP A 75 51.43 -48.79 3.16
CA ASP A 75 51.15 -49.69 2.03
C ASP A 75 52.10 -49.50 0.83
N GLU A 76 52.71 -48.32 0.72
CA GLU A 76 53.68 -47.96 -0.32
C GLU A 76 55.13 -48.34 0.03
N GLY A 77 55.35 -48.94 1.20
CA GLY A 77 56.67 -49.37 1.69
C GLY A 77 57.48 -48.27 2.39
N GLY A 78 56.90 -47.09 2.60
CA GLY A 78 57.55 -46.00 3.34
C GLY A 78 57.57 -46.29 4.83
N VAL A 79 58.75 -46.20 5.46
CA VAL A 79 58.90 -46.39 6.91
C VAL A 79 58.92 -45.04 7.60
N TYR A 80 58.05 -44.87 8.60
CA TYR A 80 57.90 -43.64 9.36
C TYR A 80 58.04 -43.91 10.86
N THR A 81 58.61 -42.94 11.57
CA THR A 81 58.68 -42.91 13.03
C THR A 81 57.89 -41.70 13.51
N LEU A 82 56.73 -41.96 14.11
CA LEU A 82 55.90 -40.95 14.76
C LEU A 82 56.24 -40.92 16.25
N THR A 83 56.70 -39.78 16.76
CA THR A 83 56.88 -39.56 18.19
C THR A 83 55.87 -38.54 18.68
N ARG A 84 55.07 -38.92 19.68
CA ARG A 84 54.21 -38.01 20.43
C ARG A 84 54.78 -37.82 21.81
N THR A 85 55.24 -36.62 22.11
CA THR A 85 55.64 -36.18 23.45
C THR A 85 54.40 -35.65 24.16
N LEU A 86 54.12 -36.16 25.35
CA LEU A 86 53.01 -35.75 26.21
C LEU A 86 53.51 -34.83 27.34
N CYS A 87 54.75 -35.04 27.80
CA CYS A 87 55.44 -34.18 28.79
C CYS A 87 56.93 -34.07 28.43
N PRO A 88 57.58 -32.89 28.60
CA PRO A 88 57.08 -31.70 29.30
C PRO A 88 56.11 -30.82 28.50
N GLU A 89 56.18 -30.84 27.16
CA GLU A 89 55.27 -30.12 26.27
C GLU A 89 54.67 -31.10 25.26
N GLU A 90 53.38 -30.93 24.97
CA GLU A 90 52.69 -31.71 23.94
C GLU A 90 53.26 -31.33 22.56
N LYS A 91 53.95 -32.29 21.92
CA LYS A 91 54.54 -32.11 20.59
C LYS A 91 54.53 -33.42 19.83
N SER A 92 54.19 -33.35 18.55
CA SER A 92 54.32 -34.48 17.63
C SER A 92 55.46 -34.24 16.65
N THR A 93 56.25 -35.29 16.37
CA THR A 93 57.22 -35.30 15.29
C THR A 93 57.02 -36.53 14.43
N LEU A 94 57.13 -36.37 13.11
CA LEU A 94 57.05 -37.45 12.14
C LEU A 94 58.33 -37.50 11.33
N GLU A 95 59.05 -38.59 11.42
CA GLU A 95 60.34 -38.79 10.76
C GLU A 95 60.25 -39.88 9.70
N ASN A 96 60.80 -39.61 8.52
CA ASN A 96 61.16 -40.62 7.51
C ASN A 96 62.54 -40.24 6.96
N THR A 97 62.61 -39.55 5.80
CA THR A 97 63.87 -38.98 5.28
C THR A 97 64.20 -37.61 5.87
N ARG A 98 63.20 -36.95 6.48
CA ARG A 98 63.29 -35.65 7.16
C ARG A 98 62.41 -35.70 8.40
N ILE A 99 62.70 -34.85 9.38
CA ILE A 99 61.87 -34.67 10.58
C ILE A 99 60.86 -33.56 10.29
N LEU A 100 59.58 -33.88 10.44
CA LEU A 100 58.47 -32.93 10.39
C LEU A 100 58.02 -32.64 11.82
N GLU A 101 57.81 -31.36 12.14
CA GLU A 101 57.36 -30.90 13.46
C GLU A 101 56.07 -30.07 13.40
N ASP A 102 55.62 -29.67 12.19
CA ASP A 102 54.37 -28.93 12.00
C ASP A 102 53.18 -29.87 12.17
N GLU A 103 52.35 -29.62 13.19
CA GLU A 103 51.21 -30.48 13.50
C GLU A 103 50.17 -30.56 12.38
N GLY A 104 49.97 -29.49 11.61
CA GLY A 104 49.04 -29.47 10.48
C GLY A 104 49.53 -30.34 9.33
N VAL A 105 50.85 -30.32 9.05
CA VAL A 105 51.47 -31.20 8.06
C VAL A 105 51.45 -32.65 8.53
N ILE A 106 51.83 -32.91 9.80
CA ILE A 106 51.80 -34.25 10.39
C ILE A 106 50.38 -34.82 10.32
N ARG A 107 49.37 -34.05 10.72
CA ARG A 107 47.94 -34.38 10.60
C ARG A 107 47.57 -34.89 9.22
N ASN A 108 47.93 -34.11 8.19
CA ASN A 108 47.58 -34.45 6.82
C ASN A 108 48.30 -35.73 6.37
N MET A 109 49.58 -35.90 6.72
CA MET A 109 50.34 -37.12 6.46
C MET A 109 49.75 -38.34 7.18
N LEU A 110 49.37 -38.22 8.46
CA LEU A 110 48.75 -39.32 9.20
C LEU A 110 47.39 -39.69 8.59
N ARG A 111 46.58 -38.70 8.19
CA ARG A 111 45.31 -38.93 7.48
C ARG A 111 45.54 -39.62 6.15
N GLU A 112 46.59 -39.26 5.42
CA GLU A 112 46.98 -39.96 4.22
C GLU A 112 47.40 -41.40 4.55
N HIS A 113 48.34 -41.62 5.46
CA HIS A 113 48.88 -42.94 5.79
C HIS A 113 47.84 -43.92 6.36
N PHE A 114 47.02 -43.49 7.33
CA PHE A 114 46.06 -44.34 8.04
C PHE A 114 44.65 -44.29 7.41
N GLY A 115 44.36 -43.30 6.55
CA GLY A 115 43.04 -43.07 5.95
C GLY A 115 42.04 -42.39 6.90
N CYS A 116 42.06 -42.77 8.18
CA CYS A 116 41.24 -42.14 9.23
C CYS A 116 42.03 -41.96 10.51
N ILE A 117 41.72 -40.85 11.18
CA ILE A 117 42.38 -40.38 12.40
C ILE A 117 41.36 -40.10 13.52
N SER A 118 40.07 -40.43 13.31
CA SER A 118 39.05 -40.35 14.36
C SER A 118 39.16 -41.58 15.26
N ARG A 119 39.37 -41.34 16.57
CA ARG A 119 39.48 -42.42 17.55
C ARG A 119 38.21 -43.25 17.60
N ILE A 120 37.05 -42.59 17.63
CA ILE A 120 35.76 -43.27 17.72
C ILE A 120 35.51 -44.16 16.49
N VAL A 121 35.90 -43.70 15.29
CA VAL A 121 35.75 -44.50 14.06
C VAL A 121 36.68 -45.71 14.06
N LEU A 122 37.93 -45.54 14.49
CA LEU A 122 38.89 -46.65 14.60
C LEU A 122 38.47 -47.66 15.67
N GLU A 123 37.98 -47.18 16.82
CA GLU A 123 37.45 -48.06 17.88
C GLU A 123 36.19 -48.81 17.44
N ASN A 124 35.34 -48.23 16.57
CA ASN A 124 34.16 -48.90 16.01
C ASN A 124 34.43 -49.72 14.74
N SER A 125 35.68 -49.79 14.27
CA SER A 125 36.06 -50.56 13.08
C SER A 125 37.22 -51.53 13.36
N ALA A 126 38.45 -51.02 13.47
CA ALA A 126 39.69 -51.79 13.54
C ALA A 126 39.98 -52.44 14.91
N VAL A 127 39.31 -52.00 15.99
CA VAL A 127 39.59 -52.48 17.37
C VAL A 127 38.42 -53.23 18.00
N VAL A 128 38.53 -54.54 18.22
CA VAL A 128 37.48 -55.36 18.84
C VAL A 128 37.82 -55.60 20.33
N LYS A 129 37.00 -55.06 21.24
CA LYS A 129 37.19 -55.20 22.70
C LYS A 129 36.34 -56.33 23.30
N HIS A 130 36.77 -56.90 24.44
CA HIS A 130 36.10 -58.00 25.15
C HIS A 130 34.61 -57.76 25.43
N ASN A 131 34.28 -56.60 25.99
CA ASN A 131 32.91 -56.28 26.41
C ASN A 131 31.93 -56.25 25.23
N GLU A 132 32.37 -55.94 24.01
CA GLU A 132 31.47 -55.83 22.85
C GLU A 132 30.90 -57.18 22.42
N MET A 133 31.72 -58.23 22.43
CA MET A 133 31.30 -59.60 22.08
C MET A 133 30.33 -60.18 23.11
N GLU A 134 30.52 -59.84 24.39
CA GLU A 134 29.61 -60.25 25.47
C GLU A 134 28.30 -59.46 25.44
N ILE A 135 28.36 -58.16 25.17
CA ILE A 135 27.19 -57.31 24.97
C ILE A 135 26.37 -57.81 23.78
N MET A 136 26.99 -58.27 22.69
CA MET A 136 26.31 -58.93 21.56
C MET A 136 25.55 -60.21 21.93
N ARG A 137 25.98 -60.91 22.97
CA ARG A 137 25.29 -62.10 23.48
C ARG A 137 24.11 -61.74 24.40
N LYS A 138 24.19 -60.60 25.11
CA LYS A 138 23.20 -60.17 26.11
C LYS A 138 22.12 -59.23 25.56
N MET A 139 22.48 -58.26 24.72
CA MET A 139 21.57 -57.37 24.02
C MET A 139 21.15 -58.00 22.68
N GLY A 140 19.94 -57.71 22.22
CA GLY A 140 19.46 -58.17 20.92
C GLY A 140 20.47 -57.82 19.82
N SER A 141 21.05 -58.84 19.20
CA SER A 141 22.14 -58.72 18.22
C SER A 141 21.85 -57.81 17.01
N ARG A 142 20.59 -57.42 16.79
CA ARG A 142 20.14 -56.45 15.78
C ARG A 142 20.53 -55.00 16.13
N ASP A 143 20.35 -54.59 17.38
CA ASP A 143 20.51 -53.18 17.77
C ASP A 143 21.98 -52.74 17.79
N ILE A 144 22.89 -53.67 18.10
CA ILE A 144 24.34 -53.37 18.15
C ILE A 144 24.91 -53.21 16.75
N VAL A 145 24.58 -54.14 15.84
CA VAL A 145 25.04 -54.06 14.44
C VAL A 145 24.51 -52.79 13.78
N LYS A 146 23.25 -52.44 14.03
CA LYS A 146 22.66 -51.16 13.58
C LYS A 146 23.44 -49.97 14.13
N LYS A 147 23.67 -49.90 15.45
CA LYS A 147 24.40 -48.81 16.10
C LYS A 147 25.82 -48.65 15.57
N GLN A 148 26.51 -49.75 15.25
CA GLN A 148 27.88 -49.68 14.72
C GLN A 148 27.92 -49.16 13.28
N ILE A 149 27.00 -49.62 12.43
CA ILE A 149 26.87 -49.10 11.07
C ILE A 149 26.54 -47.60 11.13
N GLN A 150 25.64 -47.18 12.02
CA GLN A 150 25.32 -45.76 12.24
C GLN A 150 26.50 -44.96 12.77
N ALA A 151 27.18 -45.43 13.81
CA ALA A 151 28.34 -44.75 14.40
C ALA A 151 29.48 -44.60 13.39
N PHE A 152 29.68 -45.58 12.50
CA PHE A 152 30.58 -45.45 11.38
C PHE A 152 30.11 -44.35 10.41
N LEU A 153 28.85 -44.40 9.97
CA LEU A 153 28.29 -43.47 8.99
C LEU A 153 28.39 -42.01 9.44
N THR A 154 28.38 -41.79 10.75
CA THR A 154 28.41 -40.45 11.35
C THR A 154 29.78 -40.01 11.82
N GLY A 155 30.81 -40.84 11.66
CA GLY A 155 32.15 -40.50 12.13
C GLY A 155 32.31 -40.54 13.65
N GLY A 156 31.41 -41.23 14.36
CA GLY A 156 31.52 -41.44 15.81
C GLY A 156 30.81 -40.40 16.67
N THR A 157 29.78 -39.73 16.16
CA THR A 157 28.99 -38.79 16.96
C THR A 157 28.32 -39.47 18.16
N LYS A 158 28.24 -38.77 19.30
CA LYS A 158 27.53 -39.25 20.51
C LYS A 158 26.04 -39.51 20.29
N ARG A 159 25.43 -38.87 19.28
CA ARG A 159 24.03 -39.05 18.89
C ARG A 159 23.95 -39.54 17.45
N SER A 160 23.02 -40.44 17.17
CA SER A 160 22.74 -40.89 15.81
C SER A 160 21.95 -39.84 15.01
N PRO A 161 22.01 -39.84 13.66
CA PRO A 161 21.21 -38.96 12.82
C PRO A 161 19.72 -39.12 13.10
N GLU A 162 19.28 -40.36 13.33
CA GLU A 162 17.90 -40.65 13.70
C GLU A 162 17.51 -39.99 15.02
N GLU A 163 18.36 -40.03 16.05
CA GLU A 163 18.10 -39.34 17.33
C GLU A 163 18.06 -37.80 17.16
N VAL A 164 18.89 -37.25 16.28
CA VAL A 164 18.90 -35.81 15.99
C VAL A 164 17.64 -35.41 15.23
N MET A 165 17.24 -36.18 14.21
CA MET A 165 16.00 -35.97 13.46
C MET A 165 14.78 -36.07 14.39
N GLU A 166 14.73 -37.07 15.27
CA GLU A 166 13.64 -37.21 16.25
C GLU A 166 13.59 -36.03 17.23
N THR A 167 14.75 -35.47 17.61
CA THR A 167 14.81 -34.27 18.44
C THR A 167 14.25 -33.05 17.71
N LEU A 168 14.57 -32.89 16.42
CA LEU A 168 13.99 -31.85 15.57
C LEU A 168 12.49 -32.03 15.39
N ASP A 169 12.01 -33.24 15.13
CA ASP A 169 10.58 -33.54 15.00
C ASP A 169 9.79 -33.15 16.26
N ARG A 170 10.32 -33.46 17.44
CA ARG A 170 9.71 -33.05 18.72
C ARG A 170 9.69 -31.53 18.88
N SER A 171 10.76 -30.84 18.48
CA SER A 171 10.85 -29.38 18.56
C SER A 171 9.88 -28.69 17.59
N ILE A 172 9.80 -29.17 16.35
CA ILE A 172 8.84 -28.72 15.33
C ILE A 172 7.42 -28.92 15.84
N PHE A 173 7.09 -30.10 16.38
CA PHE A 173 5.76 -30.40 16.92
C PHE A 173 5.39 -29.49 18.10
N GLN A 174 6.32 -29.21 19.02
CA GLN A 174 6.10 -28.28 20.12
C GLN A 174 5.87 -26.85 19.61
N THR A 175 6.62 -26.43 18.59
CA THR A 175 6.50 -25.11 17.98
C THR A 175 5.16 -24.97 17.24
N ASP A 176 4.72 -26.01 16.53
CA ASP A 176 3.40 -26.05 15.89
C ASP A 176 2.26 -25.86 16.89
N ARG A 177 2.33 -26.55 18.02
CA ARG A 177 1.34 -26.38 19.08
C ARG A 177 1.34 -24.96 19.63
N ALA A 178 2.52 -24.39 19.88
CA ALA A 178 2.64 -23.01 20.36
C ALA A 178 2.10 -21.99 19.35
N LEU A 179 2.30 -22.22 18.04
CA LEU A 179 1.74 -21.38 16.98
C LEU A 179 0.21 -21.42 16.97
N ILE A 180 -0.38 -22.62 17.12
CA ILE A 180 -1.84 -22.78 17.23
C ILE A 180 -2.39 -22.05 18.46
N ASP A 181 -1.72 -22.21 19.60
CA ASP A 181 -2.13 -21.55 20.85
C ASP A 181 -2.09 -20.01 20.68
N ILE A 182 -0.99 -19.47 20.13
CA ILE A 182 -0.87 -18.03 19.85
C ILE A 182 -1.91 -17.54 18.84
N ASP A 183 -2.23 -18.31 17.81
CA ASP A 183 -3.26 -17.94 16.83
C ASP A 183 -4.64 -17.82 17.47
N ASN A 184 -5.00 -18.77 18.34
CA ASN A 184 -6.25 -18.71 19.10
C ASN A 184 -6.28 -17.49 20.03
N GLU A 185 -5.17 -17.18 20.70
CA GLU A 185 -5.09 -16.00 21.57
C GLU A 185 -5.16 -14.68 20.77
N ILE A 186 -4.52 -14.61 19.60
CA ILE A 186 -4.61 -13.46 18.68
C ILE A 186 -6.06 -13.26 18.23
N GLU A 187 -6.76 -14.35 17.86
CA GLU A 187 -8.16 -14.28 17.45
C GLU A 187 -9.05 -13.77 18.60
N HIS A 188 -8.83 -14.27 19.82
CA HIS A 188 -9.55 -13.81 21.01
C HIS A 188 -9.29 -12.31 21.31
N GLU A 189 -8.04 -11.86 21.29
CA GLU A 189 -7.71 -10.44 21.50
C GLU A 189 -8.26 -9.56 20.36
N HIS A 190 -8.32 -10.08 19.13
CA HIS A 190 -8.94 -9.38 18.02
C HIS A 190 -10.46 -9.24 18.20
N GLN A 191 -11.14 -10.27 18.71
CA GLN A 191 -12.57 -10.19 19.05
C GLN A 191 -12.82 -9.16 20.17
N ASN A 192 -11.91 -9.06 21.15
CA ASN A 192 -11.98 -8.04 22.19
C ASN A 192 -11.72 -6.61 21.66
N LEU A 193 -10.97 -6.47 20.56
CA LEU A 193 -10.70 -5.17 19.93
C LEU A 193 -11.87 -4.68 19.05
N GLN A 194 -12.63 -5.59 18.44
CA GLN A 194 -13.72 -5.29 17.50
C GLN A 194 -14.73 -4.23 17.99
N PRO A 195 -15.24 -4.28 19.24
CA PRO A 195 -16.18 -3.28 19.74
C PRO A 195 -15.65 -1.84 19.70
N TYR A 196 -14.33 -1.64 19.87
CA TYR A 196 -13.71 -0.32 19.91
C TYR A 196 -13.47 0.27 18.50
N LEU A 197 -13.24 -0.58 17.50
CA LEU A 197 -13.04 -0.19 16.09
C LEU A 197 -14.37 0.02 15.35
N GLY A 198 -15.37 -0.84 15.61
CA GLY A 198 -16.63 -0.82 14.86
C GLY A 198 -17.45 0.46 15.05
N ALA A 199 -17.56 0.97 16.29
CA ALA A 199 -18.34 2.17 16.58
C ALA A 199 -17.69 3.45 16.04
N THR A 200 -16.36 3.53 16.08
CA THR A 200 -15.60 4.68 15.58
C THR A 200 -15.65 4.77 14.04
N GLU A 201 -15.41 3.67 13.34
CA GLU A 201 -15.53 3.62 11.87
C GLU A 201 -16.96 3.90 11.38
N LYS A 202 -17.97 3.34 12.06
CA LYS A 202 -19.39 3.55 11.72
C LYS A 202 -19.80 5.02 11.91
N TYR A 203 -19.36 5.65 13.00
CA TYR A 203 -19.60 7.07 13.23
C TYR A 203 -18.91 7.96 12.21
N GLU A 204 -17.62 7.73 11.91
CA GLU A 204 -16.89 8.54 10.92
C GLU A 204 -17.56 8.47 9.55
N LYS A 205 -18.01 7.28 9.14
CA LYS A 205 -18.74 7.11 7.88
C LYS A 205 -20.05 7.91 7.86
N LEU A 206 -20.89 7.78 8.90
CA LEU A 206 -22.17 8.49 8.99
C LEU A 206 -21.99 10.00 9.12
N ALA A 207 -20.98 10.45 9.86
CA ALA A 207 -20.64 11.85 10.01
C ALA A 207 -20.19 12.46 8.69
N ASN A 208 -19.31 11.77 7.95
CA ASN A 208 -18.87 12.21 6.63
C ASN A 208 -20.03 12.26 5.62
N GLU A 209 -20.88 11.24 5.58
CA GLU A 209 -22.08 11.24 4.73
C GLU A 209 -23.02 12.41 5.06
N LYS A 210 -23.23 12.70 6.36
CA LYS A 210 -24.04 13.84 6.80
C LYS A 210 -23.44 15.18 6.35
N THR A 211 -22.12 15.35 6.47
CA THR A 211 -21.43 16.57 6.02
C THR A 211 -21.59 16.80 4.52
N VAL A 212 -21.42 15.75 3.70
CA VAL A 212 -21.62 15.84 2.24
C VAL A 212 -23.03 16.30 1.90
N TYR A 213 -24.05 15.72 2.53
CA TYR A 213 -25.44 16.14 2.27
C TYR A 213 -25.74 17.57 2.76
N GLN A 214 -25.10 18.03 3.84
CA GLN A 214 -25.23 19.42 4.32
C GLN A 214 -24.60 20.43 3.35
N GLU A 215 -23.45 20.10 2.75
CA GLU A 215 -22.81 20.92 1.72
C GLU A 215 -23.68 21.00 0.46
N ASP A 216 -24.23 19.86 0.00
CA ASP A 216 -25.17 19.82 -1.12
C ASP A 216 -26.42 20.65 -0.83
N MET A 217 -27.01 20.52 0.37
CA MET A 217 -28.18 21.30 0.77
C MET A 217 -27.90 22.80 0.73
N THR A 218 -26.74 23.23 1.23
CA THR A 218 -26.32 24.64 1.18
C THR A 218 -26.21 25.13 -0.27
N ARG A 219 -25.60 24.33 -1.14
CA ARG A 219 -25.47 24.64 -2.57
C ARG A 219 -26.83 24.77 -3.26
N PHE A 220 -27.78 23.88 -2.97
CA PHE A 220 -29.14 23.96 -3.54
C PHE A 220 -29.94 25.15 -2.97
N GLN A 221 -29.72 25.55 -1.70
CA GLN A 221 -30.34 26.75 -1.12
C GLN A 221 -29.83 28.03 -1.80
N GLU A 222 -28.53 28.16 -2.02
CA GLU A 222 -27.93 29.29 -2.75
C GLU A 222 -28.45 29.39 -4.20
N LEU A 223 -28.64 28.22 -4.84
CA LEU A 223 -29.19 28.11 -6.19
C LEU A 223 -30.64 28.59 -6.22
N LEU A 224 -31.47 28.19 -5.24
CA LEU A 224 -32.85 28.64 -5.10
C LEU A 224 -32.95 30.15 -4.87
N GLU A 225 -32.08 30.71 -4.03
CA GLU A 225 -32.02 32.16 -3.78
C GLU A 225 -31.66 32.92 -5.06
N THR A 226 -30.69 32.41 -5.82
CA THR A 226 -30.29 32.96 -7.12
C THR A 226 -31.43 32.93 -8.14
N TYR A 227 -32.22 31.84 -8.17
CA TYR A 227 -33.41 31.74 -9.03
C TYR A 227 -34.46 32.79 -8.67
N LYS A 228 -34.79 32.93 -7.38
CA LYS A 228 -35.73 33.97 -6.88
C LYS A 228 -35.27 35.38 -7.27
N SER A 229 -33.99 35.69 -7.09
CA SER A 229 -33.41 36.97 -7.49
C SER A 229 -33.53 37.23 -9.00
N ARG A 230 -33.33 36.21 -9.85
CA ARG A 230 -33.51 36.35 -11.32
C ARG A 230 -34.97 36.65 -11.71
N VAL A 231 -35.93 35.97 -11.09
CA VAL A 231 -37.36 36.22 -11.34
C VAL A 231 -37.73 37.64 -10.94
N GLN A 232 -37.31 38.08 -9.75
CA GLN A 232 -37.52 39.45 -9.29
C GLN A 232 -36.86 40.49 -10.20
N TYR A 233 -35.63 40.23 -10.64
CA TYR A 233 -34.93 41.07 -11.61
C TYR A 233 -35.73 41.22 -12.92
N GLY A 234 -36.26 40.12 -13.46
CA GLY A 234 -37.10 40.13 -14.66
C GLY A 234 -38.37 40.98 -14.48
N ASN A 235 -39.05 40.85 -13.34
CA ASN A 235 -40.25 41.63 -13.02
C ASN A 235 -39.93 43.13 -12.91
N LEU A 236 -38.84 43.50 -12.22
CA LEU A 236 -38.41 44.89 -12.08
C LEU A 236 -38.07 45.53 -13.43
N VAL A 237 -37.42 44.79 -14.33
CA VAL A 237 -37.12 45.29 -15.69
C VAL A 237 -38.41 45.59 -16.47
N GLN A 238 -39.43 44.74 -16.35
CA GLN A 238 -40.73 44.98 -16.97
C GLN A 238 -41.46 46.18 -16.34
N GLU A 239 -41.45 46.30 -15.02
CA GLU A 239 -42.07 47.41 -14.27
C GLU A 239 -41.43 48.75 -14.62
N ILE A 240 -40.09 48.84 -14.64
CA ILE A 240 -39.35 50.05 -15.03
C ILE A 240 -39.74 50.47 -16.45
N LYS A 241 -39.75 49.52 -17.41
CA LYS A 241 -40.10 49.81 -18.81
C LYS A 241 -41.54 50.33 -18.96
N TYR A 242 -42.47 49.82 -18.17
CA TYR A 242 -43.84 50.33 -18.14
C TYR A 242 -43.90 51.76 -17.61
N LEU A 243 -43.23 52.04 -16.49
CA LEU A 243 -43.21 53.35 -15.85
C LEU A 243 -42.54 54.42 -16.71
N GLU A 244 -41.41 54.10 -17.36
CA GLU A 244 -40.73 54.98 -18.31
C GLU A 244 -41.66 55.36 -19.46
N LYS A 245 -42.37 54.39 -20.04
CA LYS A 245 -43.35 54.64 -21.11
C LYS A 245 -44.51 55.54 -20.65
N THR A 246 -44.96 55.41 -19.41
CA THR A 246 -46.02 56.25 -18.83
C THR A 246 -45.52 57.67 -18.59
N ARG A 247 -44.29 57.81 -18.07
CA ARG A 247 -43.60 59.09 -17.87
C ARG A 247 -43.46 59.86 -19.19
N ASP A 248 -42.93 59.21 -20.23
CA ASP A 248 -42.67 59.86 -21.52
C ASP A 248 -43.97 60.38 -22.17
N LYS A 249 -45.07 59.63 -22.08
CA LYS A 249 -46.39 60.08 -22.57
C LYS A 249 -46.95 61.29 -21.82
N ALA A 250 -46.66 61.40 -20.52
CA ALA A 250 -47.09 62.54 -19.71
C ALA A 250 -46.25 63.79 -20.02
N GLU A 251 -44.94 63.64 -20.26
CA GLU A 251 -44.05 64.73 -20.72
C GLU A 251 -44.51 65.33 -22.05
N ASP A 252 -44.86 64.49 -23.02
CA ASP A 252 -45.38 64.94 -24.32
C ASP A 252 -46.66 65.79 -24.16
N SER A 253 -47.54 65.39 -23.23
CA SER A 253 -48.79 66.11 -22.93
C SER A 253 -48.55 67.45 -22.23
N GLU A 254 -47.57 67.52 -21.33
CA GLU A 254 -47.21 68.74 -20.61
C GLU A 254 -46.51 69.76 -21.52
N CYS A 255 -45.61 69.32 -22.39
CA CYS A 255 -44.94 70.16 -23.38
C CYS A 255 -45.97 70.87 -24.28
N TYR A 256 -47.02 70.15 -24.71
CA TYR A 256 -48.10 70.71 -25.52
C TYR A 256 -48.88 71.82 -24.79
N VAL A 257 -49.12 71.66 -23.48
CA VAL A 257 -49.82 72.65 -22.65
C VAL A 257 -49.01 73.94 -22.48
N GLN A 258 -47.68 73.84 -22.34
CA GLN A 258 -46.80 75.00 -22.15
C GLN A 258 -46.66 75.88 -23.40
N LEU A 259 -46.88 75.32 -24.60
CA LEU A 259 -46.74 76.02 -25.88
C LEU A 259 -47.87 77.01 -26.22
N ILE A 260 -48.96 77.07 -25.42
CA ILE A 260 -50.14 77.89 -25.72
C ILE A 260 -49.93 79.38 -25.31
N PRO A 261 -49.90 80.35 -26.25
CA PRO A 261 -49.58 81.75 -25.95
C PRO A 261 -50.83 82.57 -25.54
N PHE A 262 -51.42 82.26 -24.37
CA PHE A 262 -52.70 82.84 -23.91
C PHE A 262 -52.77 84.37 -23.92
N GLU A 263 -51.72 85.05 -23.45
CA GLU A 263 -51.71 86.52 -23.34
C GLU A 263 -51.78 87.18 -24.71
N LYS A 264 -51.01 86.68 -25.68
CA LYS A 264 -50.95 87.20 -27.05
C LYS A 264 -52.26 86.98 -27.81
N ILE A 265 -52.94 85.85 -27.59
CA ILE A 265 -54.25 85.56 -28.22
C ILE A 265 -55.34 86.48 -27.66
N LYS A 266 -55.35 86.69 -26.33
CA LYS A 266 -56.30 87.59 -25.68
C LYS A 266 -56.10 89.05 -26.09
N GLU A 267 -54.83 89.46 -26.23
CA GLU A 267 -54.48 90.77 -26.79
C GLU A 267 -55.01 90.92 -28.23
N ASN A 268 -54.87 89.88 -29.06
CA ASN A 268 -55.37 89.86 -30.43
C ASN A 268 -56.92 89.97 -30.48
N GLU A 269 -57.64 89.19 -29.69
CA GLU A 269 -59.11 89.28 -29.58
C GLU A 269 -59.61 90.65 -29.11
N ASN A 270 -58.90 91.27 -28.16
CA ASN A 270 -59.24 92.61 -27.69
C ASN A 270 -58.98 93.66 -28.77
N LEU A 271 -57.84 93.58 -29.47
CA LEU A 271 -57.51 94.45 -30.60
C LEU A 271 -58.55 94.32 -31.72
N HIS A 272 -59.02 93.11 -32.04
CA HIS A 272 -60.10 92.91 -33.01
C HIS A 272 -61.41 93.61 -32.58
N ARG A 273 -61.81 93.48 -31.31
CA ARG A 273 -63.00 94.16 -30.77
C ARG A 273 -62.85 95.68 -30.77
N GLU A 274 -61.67 96.18 -30.40
CA GLU A 274 -61.36 97.62 -30.50
C GLU A 274 -61.40 98.08 -31.96
N LEU A 275 -60.85 97.29 -32.89
CA LEU A 275 -60.86 97.57 -34.32
C LEU A 275 -62.29 97.73 -34.86
N GLU A 276 -63.17 96.78 -34.54
CA GLU A 276 -64.59 96.82 -34.91
C GLU A 276 -65.31 98.06 -34.36
N ALA A 277 -65.10 98.38 -33.08
CA ALA A 277 -65.68 99.58 -32.46
C ALA A 277 -65.12 100.87 -33.09
N THR A 278 -63.85 100.87 -33.51
CA THR A 278 -63.22 102.00 -34.20
C THR A 278 -63.80 102.15 -35.61
N GLU A 279 -64.07 101.05 -36.30
CA GLU A 279 -64.71 101.01 -37.62
C GLU A 279 -66.13 101.60 -37.58
N GLU A 280 -66.93 101.25 -36.57
CA GLU A 280 -68.27 101.83 -36.38
C GLU A 280 -68.23 103.34 -36.14
N LYS A 281 -67.28 103.82 -35.32
CA LYS A 281 -67.07 105.25 -35.08
C LYS A 281 -66.67 105.98 -36.36
N ILE A 282 -65.77 105.40 -37.16
CA ILE A 282 -65.39 105.94 -38.48
C ILE A 282 -66.61 106.05 -39.39
N LYS A 283 -67.44 105.00 -39.49
CA LYS A 283 -68.68 105.01 -40.29
C LYS A 283 -69.63 106.12 -39.83
N ALA A 284 -69.80 106.31 -38.52
CA ALA A 284 -70.66 107.37 -37.98
C ALA A 284 -70.15 108.78 -38.31
N ILE A 285 -68.83 109.01 -38.24
CA ILE A 285 -68.21 110.29 -38.62
C ILE A 285 -68.40 110.58 -40.11
N ILE A 286 -68.21 109.57 -40.98
CA ILE A 286 -68.43 109.69 -42.42
C ILE A 286 -69.88 110.11 -42.71
N ILE A 287 -70.86 109.45 -42.08
CA ILE A 287 -72.28 109.79 -42.22
C ILE A 287 -72.56 111.23 -41.78
N ASN A 288 -71.96 111.67 -40.66
CA ASN A 288 -72.13 113.04 -40.16
C ASN A 288 -71.54 114.09 -41.12
N ILE A 289 -70.35 113.82 -41.70
CA ILE A 289 -69.74 114.69 -42.71
C ILE A 289 -70.65 114.78 -43.94
N GLU A 290 -71.15 113.64 -44.44
CA GLU A 290 -72.06 113.62 -45.59
C GLU A 290 -73.36 114.37 -45.32
N ALA A 291 -73.95 114.20 -44.14
CA ALA A 291 -75.17 114.90 -43.72
C ALA A 291 -74.94 116.42 -43.66
N ARG A 292 -73.84 116.88 -43.03
CA ARG A 292 -73.46 118.29 -42.97
C ARG A 292 -73.19 118.88 -44.35
N GLU A 293 -72.53 118.15 -45.24
CA GLU A 293 -72.33 118.56 -46.63
C GLU A 293 -73.66 118.71 -47.38
N GLN A 294 -74.60 117.77 -47.19
CA GLN A 294 -75.92 117.84 -47.81
C GLN A 294 -76.76 118.99 -47.28
N GLU A 295 -76.71 119.26 -45.97
CA GLU A 295 -77.41 120.37 -45.33
C GLU A 295 -76.89 121.72 -45.86
N LEU A 296 -75.57 121.86 -45.95
CA LEU A 296 -74.94 123.04 -46.57
C LEU A 296 -75.38 123.22 -48.03
N LYS A 297 -75.45 122.11 -48.80
CA LYS A 297 -75.96 122.12 -50.19
C LYS A 297 -77.44 122.54 -50.27
N ARG A 298 -78.29 122.09 -49.34
CA ARG A 298 -79.72 122.46 -49.30
C ARG A 298 -79.90 123.93 -48.95
N PHE A 299 -79.18 124.42 -47.94
CA PHE A 299 -79.24 125.81 -47.50
C PHE A 299 -78.83 126.79 -48.61
N LEU A 300 -77.85 126.41 -49.43
CA LEU A 300 -77.45 127.17 -50.62
C LEU A 300 -78.51 127.18 -51.74
N LYS A 301 -79.34 126.13 -51.82
CA LYS A 301 -80.37 125.95 -52.86
C LYS A 301 -81.66 126.73 -52.57
N GLU A 302 -82.01 126.89 -51.29
CA GLU A 302 -83.28 127.50 -50.83
C GLU A 302 -83.34 129.03 -51.00
N LYS A 303 -82.20 129.74 -50.94
CA LYS A 303 -82.11 131.21 -51.14
C LYS A 303 -82.20 131.67 -52.61
N GLY A 304 -82.85 130.92 -53.50
CA GLY A 304 -83.19 131.38 -54.85
C GLY A 304 -82.01 131.53 -55.82
N ARG A 305 -80.94 130.74 -55.65
CA ARG A 305 -79.93 130.54 -56.70
C ARG A 305 -80.16 129.18 -57.34
N LYS A 306 -80.82 129.16 -58.52
CA LYS A 306 -80.80 127.96 -59.38
C LYS A 306 -79.34 127.65 -59.69
N GLY A 307 -78.95 126.44 -59.31
CA GLY A 307 -77.61 125.94 -59.45
C GLY A 307 -77.16 126.03 -60.91
N SER A 308 -75.98 126.58 -61.07
CA SER A 308 -74.97 125.92 -61.86
C SER A 308 -73.69 126.32 -61.18
N PHE A 309 -73.03 125.34 -60.57
CA PHE A 309 -71.59 125.42 -60.54
C PHE A 309 -71.10 126.70 -59.81
N LEU A 310 -71.19 126.66 -58.46
CA LEU A 310 -70.12 127.06 -57.51
C LEU A 310 -68.78 126.43 -57.94
N SER A 311 -68.46 126.61 -59.21
CA SER A 311 -67.44 125.88 -59.89
C SER A 311 -66.28 126.76 -60.01
N ARG A 312 -65.25 126.22 -59.42
CA ARG A 312 -63.91 126.57 -59.78
C ARG A 312 -63.68 128.05 -59.56
N ILE A 313 -63.58 128.27 -58.25
CA ILE A 313 -62.46 128.92 -57.58
C ILE A 313 -62.88 130.26 -56.97
N LEU A 314 -63.62 131.11 -57.68
CA LEU A 314 -63.30 132.52 -57.54
C LEU A 314 -64.51 133.39 -57.15
N GLY A 315 -64.33 134.31 -56.21
CA GLY A 315 -63.04 134.68 -55.66
C GLY A 315 -63.07 136.10 -55.14
N PRO A 316 -61.92 136.64 -54.72
CA PRO A 316 -61.85 138.06 -54.44
C PRO A 316 -62.35 138.81 -55.70
N LEU A 317 -63.21 139.80 -55.50
CA LEU A 317 -63.96 140.57 -56.50
C LEU A 317 -65.27 139.93 -57.03
N LEU A 318 -66.40 140.44 -56.54
CA LEU A 318 -67.18 141.44 -57.29
C LEU A 318 -68.28 142.03 -56.40
N ALA A 319 -68.34 143.37 -56.40
CA ALA A 319 -69.13 144.19 -55.50
C ALA A 319 -70.61 144.33 -55.89
N LYS A 320 -71.48 144.33 -54.85
CA LYS A 320 -72.85 144.89 -54.69
C LYS A 320 -74.00 144.31 -55.57
N PRO A 321 -75.26 144.22 -55.08
CA PRO A 321 -75.92 145.10 -54.08
C PRO A 321 -76.39 144.36 -52.79
N PRO A 322 -76.96 145.07 -51.79
CA PRO A 322 -76.77 144.79 -50.35
C PRO A 322 -77.65 143.64 -49.85
N ARG A 323 -77.08 142.70 -49.09
CA ARG A 323 -77.79 141.60 -48.40
C ARG A 323 -77.11 141.27 -47.06
N SER A 324 -77.89 140.76 -46.10
CA SER A 324 -77.73 140.81 -44.63
C SER A 324 -76.56 140.01 -43.99
N GLU A 325 -75.94 140.61 -42.98
CA GLU A 325 -74.78 140.17 -42.15
C GLU A 325 -74.91 138.78 -41.49
N GLU A 326 -76.12 138.28 -41.22
CA GLU A 326 -76.33 136.98 -40.55
C GLU A 326 -76.02 135.75 -41.42
N THR A 327 -75.99 135.91 -42.75
CA THR A 327 -75.90 134.77 -43.66
C THR A 327 -74.47 134.25 -43.85
N GLU A 328 -73.45 135.10 -43.76
CA GLU A 328 -72.03 134.71 -43.91
C GLU A 328 -71.50 133.95 -42.69
N LYS A 329 -71.85 134.40 -41.47
CA LYS A 329 -71.39 133.75 -40.23
C LYS A 329 -71.79 132.27 -40.12
N LYS A 330 -72.99 131.90 -40.60
CA LYS A 330 -73.43 130.49 -40.59
C LYS A 330 -72.66 129.60 -41.57
N ILE A 331 -72.16 130.16 -42.67
CA ILE A 331 -71.44 129.40 -43.69
C ILE A 331 -70.02 129.08 -43.20
N ASP A 332 -69.31 130.04 -42.61
CA ASP A 332 -67.95 129.79 -42.11
C ASP A 332 -67.92 128.86 -40.90
N VAL A 333 -68.86 128.99 -39.96
CA VAL A 333 -68.99 128.04 -38.84
C VAL A 333 -69.18 126.60 -39.34
N SER A 334 -69.97 126.41 -40.40
CA SER A 334 -70.22 125.08 -40.97
C SER A 334 -68.99 124.49 -41.69
N LYS A 335 -68.10 125.34 -42.24
CA LYS A 335 -66.84 124.89 -42.86
C LYS A 335 -65.82 124.47 -41.80
N ASP A 336 -65.66 125.26 -40.75
CA ASP A 336 -64.73 124.96 -39.66
C ASP A 336 -65.10 123.63 -38.98
N LEU A 337 -66.41 123.38 -38.81
CA LEU A 337 -66.94 122.12 -38.31
C LEU A 337 -66.63 120.93 -39.24
N LEU A 338 -66.75 121.09 -40.56
CA LEU A 338 -66.41 120.05 -41.54
C LEU A 338 -64.91 119.75 -41.58
N GLU A 339 -64.06 120.77 -41.41
CA GLU A 339 -62.61 120.60 -41.38
C GLU A 339 -62.16 119.89 -40.09
N ALA A 340 -62.78 120.22 -38.96
CA ALA A 340 -62.58 119.50 -37.70
C ALA A 340 -62.98 118.02 -37.80
N ASP A 341 -64.13 117.71 -38.40
CA ASP A 341 -64.58 116.32 -38.58
C ASP A 341 -63.64 115.53 -39.52
N ARG A 342 -63.12 116.17 -40.58
CA ARG A 342 -62.14 115.54 -41.50
C ARG A 342 -60.80 115.24 -40.82
N ILE A 343 -60.32 116.14 -39.97
CA ILE A 343 -59.10 115.89 -39.17
C ILE A 343 -59.34 114.74 -38.20
N HIS A 344 -60.52 114.67 -37.59
CA HIS A 344 -60.89 113.58 -36.68
C HIS A 344 -60.96 112.23 -37.40
N LEU A 345 -61.55 112.18 -38.60
CA LEU A 345 -61.59 110.99 -39.45
C LEU A 345 -60.19 110.47 -39.79
N ASN A 346 -59.29 111.33 -40.28
CA ASN A 346 -57.92 110.95 -40.62
C ASN A 346 -57.14 110.38 -39.43
N ARG A 347 -57.38 110.92 -38.23
CA ARG A 347 -56.78 110.39 -36.99
C ARG A 347 -57.28 108.97 -36.70
N MET A 348 -58.59 108.73 -36.77
CA MET A 348 -59.16 107.41 -36.51
C MET A 348 -58.76 106.37 -37.57
N GLU A 349 -58.68 106.76 -38.86
CA GLU A 349 -58.20 105.86 -39.92
C GLU A 349 -56.74 105.43 -39.73
N ARG A 350 -55.92 106.29 -39.13
CA ARG A 350 -54.54 105.94 -38.77
C ARG A 350 -54.50 104.95 -37.61
N GLU A 351 -55.28 105.21 -36.55
CA GLU A 351 -55.41 104.31 -35.39
C GLU A 351 -55.93 102.92 -35.83
N TYR A 352 -56.87 102.87 -36.78
CA TYR A 352 -57.37 101.63 -37.39
C TYR A 352 -56.28 100.84 -38.12
N ARG A 353 -55.46 101.50 -38.96
CA ARG A 353 -54.34 100.84 -39.67
C ARG A 353 -53.28 100.32 -38.71
N GLU A 354 -52.90 101.12 -37.70
CA GLU A 354 -51.91 100.71 -36.70
C GLU A 354 -52.40 99.48 -35.90
N ALA A 355 -53.70 99.42 -35.58
CA ALA A 355 -54.31 98.26 -34.94
C ALA A 355 -54.36 97.02 -35.88
N GLN A 356 -54.65 97.20 -37.17
CA GLN A 356 -54.59 96.09 -38.15
C GLN A 356 -53.19 95.49 -38.29
N ASP A 357 -52.15 96.31 -38.31
CA ASP A 357 -50.77 95.84 -38.42
C ASP A 357 -50.34 95.07 -37.15
N ARG A 358 -50.77 95.52 -35.96
CA ARG A 358 -50.55 94.78 -34.70
C ARG A 358 -51.25 93.43 -34.68
N ILE A 359 -52.50 93.38 -35.14
CA ILE A 359 -53.25 92.13 -35.27
C ILE A 359 -52.48 91.13 -36.14
N ARG A 360 -51.99 91.55 -37.33
CA ARG A 360 -51.20 90.66 -38.21
C ARG A 360 -49.92 90.17 -37.56
N ALA A 361 -49.21 91.03 -36.82
CA ALA A 361 -48.00 90.64 -36.10
C ALA A 361 -48.33 89.57 -35.04
N LEU A 362 -49.37 89.78 -34.24
CA LEU A 362 -49.85 88.80 -33.26
C LEU A 362 -50.29 87.49 -33.92
N GLU A 363 -50.99 87.54 -35.06
CA GLU A 363 -51.40 86.34 -35.81
C GLU A 363 -50.23 85.50 -36.31
N ILE A 364 -49.10 86.11 -36.68
CA ILE A 364 -47.88 85.37 -37.04
C ILE A 364 -47.30 84.68 -35.81
N GLU A 365 -47.25 85.36 -34.67
CA GLU A 365 -46.70 84.80 -33.42
C GLU A 365 -47.58 83.71 -32.81
N ILE A 366 -48.90 83.75 -33.01
CA ILE A 366 -49.86 82.75 -32.53
C ILE A 366 -49.78 81.43 -33.34
N GLY A 367 -49.25 81.48 -34.57
CA GLY A 367 -48.88 80.28 -35.33
C GLY A 367 -50.02 79.26 -35.54
N SER A 368 -49.79 78.00 -35.15
CA SER A 368 -50.72 76.86 -35.31
C SER A 368 -52.02 76.97 -34.51
N PHE A 369 -52.14 77.96 -33.63
CA PHE A 369 -53.34 78.20 -32.82
C PHE A 369 -54.30 79.24 -33.44
N ARG A 370 -54.07 79.63 -34.70
CA ARG A 370 -54.95 80.55 -35.45
C ARG A 370 -56.40 80.06 -35.51
N GLY A 371 -57.34 80.98 -35.30
CA GLY A 371 -58.78 80.76 -35.43
C GLY A 371 -59.46 80.07 -34.24
N LYS A 372 -58.72 79.78 -33.15
CA LYS A 372 -59.28 79.25 -31.91
C LYS A 372 -59.54 80.36 -30.91
N SER A 373 -60.66 80.29 -30.20
CA SER A 373 -60.98 81.26 -29.15
C SER A 373 -60.15 81.00 -27.88
N HIS A 374 -59.98 82.03 -27.05
CA HIS A 374 -59.36 81.90 -25.73
C HIS A 374 -60.04 80.81 -24.89
N GLU A 375 -61.36 80.66 -24.99
CA GLU A 375 -62.16 79.66 -24.27
C GLU A 375 -61.89 78.23 -24.77
N GLU A 376 -61.82 78.02 -26.08
CA GLU A 376 -61.52 76.71 -26.68
C GLU A 376 -60.12 76.22 -26.26
N LEU A 377 -59.15 77.12 -26.14
CA LEU A 377 -57.80 76.77 -25.70
C LEU A 377 -57.72 76.46 -24.21
N ILE A 378 -58.52 77.13 -23.37
CA ILE A 378 -58.68 76.75 -21.96
C ILE A 378 -59.25 75.33 -21.89
N HIS A 379 -60.25 75.00 -22.72
CA HIS A 379 -60.81 73.65 -22.76
C HIS A 379 -59.77 72.62 -23.20
N ILE A 380 -59.02 72.87 -24.27
CA ILE A 380 -57.94 71.98 -24.74
C ILE A 380 -56.87 71.80 -23.66
N LYS A 381 -56.50 72.87 -22.94
CA LYS A 381 -55.56 72.80 -21.82
C LYS A 381 -56.10 71.94 -20.69
N GLN A 382 -57.37 72.13 -20.31
CA GLN A 382 -58.02 71.33 -19.28
C GLN A 382 -58.12 69.85 -19.70
N GLU A 383 -58.45 69.58 -20.96
CA GLU A 383 -58.52 68.24 -21.52
C GLU A 383 -57.15 67.55 -21.51
N LYS A 384 -56.09 68.24 -21.94
CA LYS A 384 -54.71 67.70 -21.89
C LYS A 384 -54.18 67.53 -20.46
N GLN A 385 -54.52 68.44 -19.55
CA GLN A 385 -54.20 68.27 -18.12
C GLN A 385 -54.98 67.11 -17.48
N GLN A 386 -56.22 66.88 -17.91
CA GLN A 386 -57.02 65.74 -17.48
C GLN A 386 -56.46 64.43 -18.05
N GLU A 387 -56.07 64.41 -19.32
CA GLU A 387 -55.37 63.29 -19.97
C GLU A 387 -54.08 62.95 -19.20
N GLN A 388 -53.27 63.96 -18.84
CA GLN A 388 -52.07 63.78 -18.03
C GLN A 388 -52.40 63.21 -16.63
N ARG A 389 -53.45 63.71 -15.95
CA ARG A 389 -53.89 63.17 -14.65
C ARG A 389 -54.35 61.72 -14.73
N VAL A 390 -55.01 61.34 -15.82
CA VAL A 390 -55.45 59.96 -16.07
C VAL A 390 -54.24 59.07 -16.35
N ILE A 391 -53.28 59.52 -17.17
CA ILE A 391 -52.04 58.77 -17.48
C ILE A 391 -51.18 58.55 -16.23
N LEU A 392 -51.06 59.56 -15.38
CA LEU A 392 -50.28 59.48 -14.13
C LEU A 392 -51.03 58.80 -12.99
N GLU A 393 -52.28 58.36 -13.21
CA GLU A 393 -53.13 57.67 -12.22
C GLU A 393 -53.20 58.39 -10.86
N GLY A 394 -53.18 59.72 -10.87
CA GLY A 394 -53.23 60.56 -9.67
C GLY A 394 -51.89 60.81 -8.95
N ARG A 395 -50.76 60.36 -9.51
CA ARG A 395 -49.40 60.66 -9.00
C ARG A 395 -48.82 61.90 -9.67
N THR A 396 -47.83 62.51 -9.01
CA THR A 396 -47.05 63.58 -9.63
C THR A 396 -45.94 63.02 -10.52
N MET A 397 -45.45 63.86 -11.43
CA MET A 397 -44.35 63.52 -12.32
C MET A 397 -43.04 63.24 -11.57
N GLU A 398 -42.80 64.01 -10.52
CA GLU A 398 -41.66 63.85 -9.61
C GLU A 398 -41.74 62.52 -8.85
N GLU A 399 -42.94 62.14 -8.38
CA GLU A 399 -43.18 60.86 -7.72
C GLU A 399 -42.90 59.67 -8.64
N ILE A 400 -43.32 59.71 -9.90
CA ILE A 400 -43.05 58.63 -10.87
C ILE A 400 -41.56 58.54 -11.19
N THR A 401 -40.88 59.68 -11.36
CA THR A 401 -39.44 59.70 -11.64
C THR A 401 -38.60 59.21 -10.46
N ALA A 402 -38.98 59.58 -9.23
CA ALA A 402 -38.38 59.05 -8.01
C ALA A 402 -38.62 57.55 -7.86
N PHE A 403 -39.83 57.08 -8.20
CA PHE A 403 -40.17 55.65 -8.17
C PHE A 403 -39.36 54.85 -9.18
N ILE A 404 -39.21 55.33 -10.42
CA ILE A 404 -38.33 54.71 -11.44
C ILE A 404 -36.90 54.61 -10.91
N SER A 405 -36.36 55.71 -10.36
CA SER A 405 -34.97 55.74 -9.85
C SER A 405 -34.75 54.72 -8.73
N ARG A 406 -35.72 54.59 -7.82
CA ARG A 406 -35.69 53.57 -6.75
C ARG A 406 -35.69 52.16 -7.32
N ARG A 407 -36.57 51.86 -8.28
CA ARG A 407 -36.66 50.55 -8.93
C ARG A 407 -35.40 50.20 -9.72
N VAL A 408 -34.78 51.18 -10.37
CA VAL A 408 -33.50 51.02 -11.08
C VAL A 408 -32.38 50.64 -10.11
N ASN A 409 -32.31 51.28 -8.94
CA ASN A 409 -31.33 50.92 -7.92
C ASN A 409 -31.56 49.49 -7.41
N GLU A 410 -32.81 49.12 -7.07
CA GLU A 410 -33.18 47.75 -6.66
C GLU A 410 -32.78 46.71 -7.73
N ARG A 411 -33.01 47.02 -9.01
CA ARG A 411 -32.61 46.19 -10.16
C ARG A 411 -31.09 46.02 -10.23
N ASP A 412 -30.33 47.09 -10.07
CA ASP A 412 -28.87 47.06 -10.22
C ASP A 412 -28.18 46.35 -9.04
N GLU A 413 -28.72 46.48 -7.83
CA GLU A 413 -28.32 45.66 -6.68
C GLU A 413 -28.54 44.17 -6.95
N LEU A 414 -29.73 43.79 -7.45
CA LEU A 414 -30.04 42.42 -7.87
C LEU A 414 -29.15 41.93 -9.01
N ARG A 415 -28.84 42.78 -9.99
CA ARG A 415 -27.92 42.47 -11.09
C ARG A 415 -26.54 42.09 -10.55
N SER A 416 -26.03 42.86 -9.59
CA SER A 416 -24.70 42.65 -9.00
C SER A 416 -24.61 41.35 -8.20
N THR A 417 -25.68 40.97 -7.49
CA THR A 417 -25.77 39.72 -6.72
C THR A 417 -25.91 38.51 -7.66
N ILE A 418 -26.73 38.61 -8.70
CA ILE A 418 -26.87 37.57 -9.74
C ILE A 418 -25.55 37.35 -10.49
N PHE A 419 -24.83 38.42 -10.84
CA PHE A 419 -23.57 38.34 -11.58
C PHE A 419 -22.45 37.70 -10.75
N ARG A 420 -22.33 38.02 -9.46
CA ARG A 420 -21.37 37.37 -8.56
C ARG A 420 -21.62 35.87 -8.40
N ARG A 421 -22.88 35.45 -8.44
CA ARG A 421 -23.30 34.06 -8.19
C ARG A 421 -23.38 33.20 -9.47
N ASN A 422 -23.10 33.72 -10.67
CA ASN A 422 -23.33 32.99 -11.92
C ASN A 422 -22.10 32.74 -12.81
N SER A 423 -21.68 31.47 -12.85
CA SER A 423 -20.92 30.93 -13.99
C SER A 423 -21.39 29.55 -14.51
N GLN A 424 -22.32 28.83 -13.84
CA GLN A 424 -22.61 27.42 -14.20
C GLN A 424 -24.08 26.94 -14.04
N LEU A 425 -25.11 27.79 -14.15
CA LEU A 425 -26.50 27.37 -13.90
C LEU A 425 -27.41 27.52 -15.12
N LEU A 426 -27.67 26.41 -15.82
CA LEU A 426 -28.51 26.40 -17.03
C LEU A 426 -29.49 25.23 -17.20
N GLU A 427 -29.70 24.30 -16.24
CA GLU A 427 -30.49 23.07 -16.55
C GLU A 427 -31.56 22.59 -15.53
N MET A 428 -31.86 23.29 -14.42
CA MET A 428 -32.87 22.82 -13.44
C MET A 428 -33.97 23.86 -13.15
N ASP A 429 -35.22 23.40 -12.94
CA ASP A 429 -36.37 24.22 -12.56
C ASP A 429 -36.54 24.38 -11.02
N ASP A 430 -37.32 25.38 -10.60
CA ASP A 430 -37.53 25.75 -9.18
C ASP A 430 -38.16 24.62 -8.35
N GLU A 431 -39.08 23.86 -8.93
CA GLU A 431 -39.74 22.73 -8.28
C GLU A 431 -38.83 21.51 -8.10
N ALA A 432 -37.94 21.25 -9.06
CA ALA A 432 -36.94 20.20 -8.95
C ALA A 432 -35.92 20.52 -7.84
N VAL A 433 -35.49 21.79 -7.72
CA VAL A 433 -34.58 22.23 -6.67
C VAL A 433 -35.22 22.10 -5.28
N LYS A 434 -36.50 22.51 -5.13
CA LYS A 434 -37.25 22.36 -3.87
C LYS A 434 -37.42 20.90 -3.46
N ARG A 435 -37.82 20.02 -4.39
CA ARG A 435 -37.93 18.57 -4.12
C ARG A 435 -36.58 17.98 -3.69
N LYS A 436 -35.49 18.41 -4.33
CA LYS A 436 -34.15 17.97 -3.95
C LYS A 436 -33.74 18.43 -2.55
N LEU A 437 -34.10 19.66 -2.17
CA LEU A 437 -33.88 20.17 -0.81
C LEU A 437 -34.66 19.35 0.22
N GLU A 438 -35.94 19.07 0.00
CA GLU A 438 -36.75 18.23 0.89
C GLU A 438 -36.16 16.81 1.04
N GLU A 439 -35.73 16.20 -0.05
CA GLU A 439 -35.05 14.90 -0.02
C GLU A 439 -33.75 14.94 0.81
N LEU A 440 -32.93 15.98 0.63
CA LEU A 440 -31.67 16.14 1.37
C LEU A 440 -31.93 16.39 2.87
N GLU A 441 -32.93 17.22 3.21
CA GLU A 441 -33.33 17.46 4.59
C GLU A 441 -33.75 16.17 5.30
N GLN A 442 -34.60 15.36 4.66
CA GLN A 442 -35.03 14.07 5.23
C GLN A 442 -33.84 13.12 5.46
N LYS A 443 -32.89 13.07 4.52
CA LYS A 443 -31.66 12.27 4.66
C LYS A 443 -30.78 12.77 5.80
N ILE A 444 -30.61 14.07 5.96
CA ILE A 444 -29.82 14.67 7.04
C ILE A 444 -30.45 14.37 8.41
N ILE A 445 -31.79 14.44 8.52
CA ILE A 445 -32.52 14.10 9.75
C ILE A 445 -32.32 12.63 10.09
N TRP A 446 -32.50 11.73 9.12
CA TRP A 446 -32.28 10.30 9.33
C TRP A 446 -30.84 9.99 9.77
N LEU A 447 -29.84 10.58 9.11
CA LEU A 447 -28.44 10.43 9.49
C LEU A 447 -28.14 11.03 10.89
N ALA A 448 -28.82 12.11 11.27
CA ALA A 448 -28.66 12.70 12.60
C ALA A 448 -29.16 11.77 13.70
N ASP A 449 -30.31 11.12 13.49
CA ASP A 449 -30.88 10.14 14.42
C ASP A 449 -29.98 8.89 14.53
N GLU A 450 -29.49 8.38 13.40
CA GLU A 450 -28.59 7.23 13.38
C GLU A 450 -27.26 7.52 14.12
N ILE A 451 -26.70 8.72 13.95
CA ILE A 451 -25.53 9.18 14.71
C ILE A 451 -25.85 9.25 16.21
N GLU A 452 -27.04 9.75 16.58
CA GLU A 452 -27.45 9.87 17.98
C GLU A 452 -27.63 8.50 18.65
N ASN A 453 -28.11 7.50 17.91
CA ASN A 453 -28.22 6.12 18.35
C ASN A 453 -26.85 5.44 18.58
N ILE A 454 -25.80 5.85 17.86
CA ILE A 454 -24.43 5.28 17.98
C ILE A 454 -23.57 6.01 19.03
N LYS A 455 -23.94 7.23 19.43
CA LYS A 455 -23.21 8.00 20.46
C LYS A 455 -22.92 7.23 21.77
N PRO A 456 -23.84 6.41 22.33
CA PRO A 456 -23.57 5.64 23.54
C PRO A 456 -22.43 4.64 23.34
N GLU A 457 -22.47 3.88 22.24
CA GLU A 457 -21.43 2.92 21.85
C GLU A 457 -20.08 3.62 21.62
N LEU A 458 -20.13 4.85 21.09
CA LEU A 458 -18.94 5.65 20.82
C LEU A 458 -18.31 6.22 22.10
N GLU A 459 -19.11 6.64 23.07
CA GLU A 459 -18.61 7.12 24.36
C GLU A 459 -18.02 5.96 25.18
N GLU A 460 -18.63 4.77 25.10
CA GLU A 460 -18.08 3.54 25.66
C GLU A 460 -16.74 3.17 24.99
N ALA A 461 -16.65 3.26 23.66
CA ALA A 461 -15.41 3.05 22.92
C ALA A 461 -14.33 4.09 23.25
N ARG A 462 -14.72 5.34 23.49
CA ARG A 462 -13.83 6.45 23.85
C ARG A 462 -13.30 6.32 25.27
N ILE A 463 -14.12 5.88 26.22
CA ILE A 463 -13.69 5.51 27.58
C ILE A 463 -12.70 4.32 27.50
N GLY A 464 -12.95 3.39 26.59
CA GLY A 464 -12.10 2.23 26.31
C GLY A 464 -10.84 2.50 25.48
N LYS A 465 -10.55 3.74 25.05
CA LYS A 465 -9.37 4.03 24.20
C LYS A 465 -8.05 3.52 24.81
N GLY A 466 -7.89 3.69 26.12
CA GLY A 466 -6.72 3.17 26.85
C GLY A 466 -6.69 1.63 26.92
N GLU A 467 -7.83 0.95 26.88
CA GLU A 467 -7.91 -0.50 26.80
C GLU A 467 -7.65 -1.00 25.37
N ALA A 468 -8.18 -0.32 24.35
CA ALA A 468 -7.93 -0.61 22.93
C ALA A 468 -6.44 -0.47 22.55
N GLU A 469 -5.75 0.56 23.06
CA GLU A 469 -4.29 0.71 22.88
C GLU A 469 -3.52 -0.44 23.56
N LYS A 470 -3.93 -0.86 24.77
CA LYS A 470 -3.33 -2.02 25.45
C LYS A 470 -3.59 -3.33 24.71
N ILE A 471 -4.79 -3.55 24.16
CA ILE A 471 -5.13 -4.73 23.35
C ILE A 471 -4.31 -4.72 22.05
N SER A 472 -4.24 -3.58 21.35
CA SER A 472 -3.43 -3.45 20.13
C SER A 472 -1.94 -3.68 20.37
N GLY A 473 -1.40 -3.18 21.49
CA GLY A 473 -0.01 -3.44 21.90
C GLY A 473 0.24 -4.92 22.18
N ARG A 474 -0.70 -5.61 22.88
CA ARG A 474 -0.63 -7.07 23.08
C ARG A 474 -0.66 -7.82 21.75
N LEU A 475 -1.60 -7.49 20.86
CA LEU A 475 -1.70 -8.08 19.52
C LEU A 475 -0.41 -7.90 18.70
N ALA A 476 0.21 -6.72 18.75
CA ALA A 476 1.48 -6.48 18.06
C ALA A 476 2.60 -7.38 18.61
N ASN A 477 2.72 -7.50 19.93
CA ASN A 477 3.70 -8.39 20.56
C ASN A 477 3.46 -9.86 20.21
N MET A 478 2.21 -10.32 20.24
CA MET A 478 1.85 -11.71 19.93
C MET A 478 2.10 -12.05 18.46
N ARG A 479 1.81 -11.13 17.54
CA ARG A 479 2.15 -11.29 16.11
C ARG A 479 3.65 -11.39 15.90
N SER A 480 4.44 -10.57 16.60
CA SER A 480 5.91 -10.65 16.55
C SER A 480 6.43 -11.99 17.10
N GLN A 481 5.87 -12.49 18.20
CA GLN A 481 6.23 -13.80 18.75
C GLN A 481 5.85 -14.95 17.80
N LYS A 482 4.67 -14.86 17.17
CA LYS A 482 4.24 -15.81 16.13
C LYS A 482 5.25 -15.87 14.98
N GLU A 483 5.69 -14.71 14.50
CA GLU A 483 6.64 -14.61 13.39
C GLU A 483 8.01 -15.22 13.77
N GLU A 484 8.49 -14.97 15.00
CA GLU A 484 9.73 -15.56 15.51
C GLU A 484 9.64 -17.10 15.59
N LEU A 485 8.53 -17.63 16.12
CA LEU A 485 8.30 -19.08 16.21
C LEU A 485 8.13 -19.71 14.82
N SER A 486 7.44 -19.06 13.89
CA SER A 486 7.29 -19.51 12.51
C SER A 486 8.65 -19.62 11.83
N THR A 487 9.49 -18.59 11.97
CA THR A 487 10.85 -18.57 11.43
C THR A 487 11.69 -19.70 12.02
N LYS A 488 11.63 -19.90 13.34
CA LYS A 488 12.34 -20.99 14.02
C LYS A 488 11.91 -22.36 13.48
N LYS A 489 10.59 -22.56 13.32
CA LYS A 489 10.03 -23.80 12.77
C LYS A 489 10.56 -24.08 11.36
N GLU A 490 10.51 -23.09 10.48
CA GLU A 490 11.01 -23.22 9.10
C GLU A 490 12.49 -23.63 9.06
N VAL A 491 13.32 -23.01 9.90
CA VAL A 491 14.74 -23.36 10.03
C VAL A 491 14.92 -24.82 10.47
N GLU A 492 14.17 -25.26 11.47
CA GLU A 492 14.25 -26.65 11.97
C GLU A 492 13.75 -27.66 10.94
N GLU A 493 12.70 -27.34 10.18
CA GLU A 493 12.19 -28.19 9.09
C GLU A 493 13.21 -28.34 7.96
N ILE A 494 13.86 -27.24 7.55
CA ILE A 494 14.93 -27.26 6.56
C ILE A 494 16.10 -28.08 7.07
N ALA A 495 16.52 -27.90 8.33
CA ALA A 495 17.60 -28.66 8.94
C ALA A 495 17.29 -30.16 8.97
N ARG A 496 16.06 -30.54 9.38
CA ARG A 496 15.59 -31.93 9.43
C ARG A 496 15.62 -32.56 8.04
N LYS A 497 15.04 -31.90 7.04
CA LYS A 497 14.97 -32.39 5.67
C LYS A 497 16.37 -32.54 5.05
N THR A 498 17.22 -31.54 5.25
CA THR A 498 18.60 -31.56 4.73
C THR A 498 19.39 -32.71 5.35
N LEU A 499 19.27 -32.91 6.67
CA LEU A 499 19.92 -34.01 7.38
C LEU A 499 19.44 -35.38 6.87
N GLU A 500 18.12 -35.53 6.65
CA GLU A 500 17.51 -36.73 6.11
C GLU A 500 18.04 -37.06 4.70
N GLU A 501 18.06 -36.07 3.80
CA GLU A 501 18.56 -36.23 2.43
C GLU A 501 20.04 -36.64 2.39
N VAL A 502 20.88 -35.96 3.19
CA VAL A 502 22.30 -36.29 3.31
C VAL A 502 22.48 -37.70 3.86
N TYR A 503 21.71 -38.07 4.88
CA TYR A 503 21.82 -39.37 5.52
C TYR A 503 21.38 -40.52 4.60
N ILE A 504 20.28 -40.33 3.85
CA ILE A 504 19.84 -41.28 2.82
C ILE A 504 20.90 -41.40 1.71
N GLY A 505 21.48 -40.28 1.28
CA GLY A 505 22.57 -40.25 0.29
C GLY A 505 23.79 -41.05 0.76
N LEU A 506 24.18 -40.88 2.03
CA LEU A 506 25.28 -41.63 2.64
C LEU A 506 24.98 -43.14 2.68
N LYS A 507 23.77 -43.53 3.13
CA LYS A 507 23.35 -44.94 3.15
C LYS A 507 23.45 -45.59 1.76
N LYS A 508 22.91 -44.95 0.73
CA LYS A 508 22.92 -45.46 -0.65
C LYS A 508 24.32 -45.67 -1.21
N LYS A 509 25.30 -44.84 -0.81
CA LYS A 509 26.69 -44.97 -1.25
C LYS A 509 27.44 -46.04 -0.45
N PHE A 510 27.19 -46.11 0.86
CA PHE A 510 27.99 -46.90 1.79
C PHE A 510 27.51 -48.35 1.94
N ILE A 511 26.20 -48.56 2.05
CA ILE A 511 25.62 -49.88 2.33
C ILE A 511 26.04 -50.92 1.27
N PRO A 512 25.99 -50.62 -0.06
CA PRO A 512 26.44 -51.59 -1.06
C PRO A 512 27.90 -52.01 -0.91
N GLN A 513 28.81 -51.06 -0.60
CA GLN A 513 30.23 -51.35 -0.39
C GLN A 513 30.46 -52.22 0.85
N LEU A 514 29.71 -51.95 1.91
CA LEU A 514 29.75 -52.74 3.14
C LEU A 514 29.23 -54.16 2.89
N GLN A 515 28.11 -54.29 2.19
CA GLN A 515 27.53 -55.60 1.84
C GLN A 515 28.49 -56.47 1.04
N GLU A 516 29.09 -55.91 -0.01
CA GLU A 516 30.04 -56.62 -0.87
C GLU A 516 31.25 -57.10 -0.08
N ARG A 517 31.90 -56.19 0.67
CA ARG A 517 33.12 -56.50 1.42
C ARG A 517 32.87 -57.47 2.56
N THR A 518 31.82 -57.25 3.36
CA THR A 518 31.47 -58.18 4.44
C THR A 518 31.04 -59.53 3.89
N GLY A 519 30.26 -59.57 2.81
CA GLY A 519 29.84 -60.80 2.15
C GLY A 519 31.02 -61.64 1.68
N ALA A 520 31.98 -61.04 0.97
CA ALA A 520 33.17 -61.74 0.49
C ALA A 520 34.04 -62.31 1.61
N ILE A 521 34.20 -61.57 2.72
CA ILE A 521 34.94 -62.05 3.90
C ILE A 521 34.17 -63.19 4.57
N PHE A 522 32.87 -63.01 4.77
CA PHE A 522 32.02 -63.97 5.46
C PHE A 522 31.84 -65.29 4.68
N GLU A 523 31.77 -65.23 3.34
CA GLU A 523 31.72 -66.41 2.48
C GLU A 523 32.99 -67.26 2.63
N LYS A 524 34.16 -66.62 2.60
CA LYS A 524 35.45 -67.31 2.80
C LYS A 524 35.54 -67.96 4.18
N ILE A 525 35.15 -67.22 5.23
CA ILE A 525 35.16 -67.69 6.63
C ILE A 525 34.22 -68.89 6.81
N THR A 526 33.04 -68.82 6.20
CA THR A 526 32.01 -69.87 6.32
C THR A 526 32.16 -70.98 5.28
N ARG A 527 33.24 -70.97 4.48
CA ARG A 527 33.53 -71.94 3.42
C ARG A 527 32.38 -72.09 2.43
N GLY A 528 31.75 -70.98 2.04
CA GLY A 528 30.65 -70.95 1.07
C GLY A 528 29.29 -71.36 1.63
N LYS A 529 29.13 -71.55 2.95
CA LYS A 529 27.81 -71.82 3.55
C LYS A 529 26.85 -70.63 3.39
N TYR A 530 27.39 -69.41 3.40
CA TYR A 530 26.67 -68.18 3.13
C TYR A 530 27.41 -67.42 2.04
N THR A 531 26.72 -67.08 0.95
CA THR A 531 27.35 -66.55 -0.27
C THR A 531 27.09 -65.08 -0.50
N GLU A 532 26.10 -64.51 0.20
CA GLU A 532 25.73 -63.11 0.01
C GLU A 532 25.29 -62.50 1.33
N LEU A 533 25.60 -61.21 1.52
CA LEU A 533 25.14 -60.41 2.64
C LEU A 533 24.21 -59.31 2.15
N VAL A 534 23.02 -59.25 2.74
CA VAL A 534 22.00 -58.25 2.42
C VAL A 534 21.75 -57.37 3.63
N ILE A 535 22.01 -56.07 3.51
CA ILE A 535 21.65 -55.07 4.53
C ILE A 535 20.45 -54.31 3.98
N ARG A 536 19.34 -54.27 4.73
CA ARG A 536 18.17 -53.48 4.33
C ARG A 536 18.38 -52.01 4.72
N GLU A 537 18.27 -51.10 3.76
CA GLU A 537 18.62 -49.68 3.96
C GLU A 537 17.73 -48.95 4.98
N GLU A 538 16.45 -49.36 5.06
CA GLU A 538 15.42 -48.76 5.91
C GLU A 538 15.82 -48.80 7.40
N ASP A 539 16.20 -49.97 7.89
CA ASP A 539 16.41 -50.23 9.32
C ASP A 539 17.76 -50.87 9.64
N LEU A 540 18.63 -51.04 8.64
CA LEU A 540 19.96 -51.64 8.72
C LEU A 540 19.94 -53.10 9.22
N GLU A 541 18.82 -53.82 9.02
CA GLU A 541 18.78 -55.24 9.36
C GLU A 541 19.63 -56.07 8.38
N VAL A 542 20.45 -56.93 8.95
CA VAL A 542 21.41 -57.77 8.21
C VAL A 542 20.83 -59.16 7.98
N PHE A 543 20.93 -59.60 6.73
CA PHE A 543 20.54 -60.92 6.27
C PHE A 543 21.72 -61.57 5.54
N VAL A 544 21.73 -62.89 5.53
CA VAL A 544 22.68 -63.68 4.74
C VAL A 544 21.92 -64.64 3.85
N LYS A 545 22.41 -64.89 2.65
CA LYS A 545 21.84 -65.89 1.75
C LYS A 545 22.68 -67.17 1.74
N THR A 546 22.01 -68.31 1.70
CA THR A 546 22.67 -69.59 1.41
C THR A 546 22.81 -69.79 -0.09
N PRO A 547 23.77 -70.61 -0.56
CA PRO A 547 23.79 -71.06 -1.95
C PRO A 547 22.42 -71.62 -2.35
N GLY A 548 22.00 -71.34 -3.57
CA GLY A 548 20.78 -71.92 -4.13
C GLY A 548 20.88 -73.44 -4.13
N ARG A 549 19.93 -74.14 -3.48
CA ARG A 549 19.79 -75.59 -3.62
C ARG A 549 18.78 -75.89 -4.74
N LEU A 550 19.12 -76.84 -5.60
CA LEU A 550 18.19 -77.38 -6.59
C LEU A 550 17.04 -78.07 -5.83
N LEU A 551 15.81 -77.61 -6.02
CA LEU A 551 14.64 -78.25 -5.45
C LEU A 551 14.15 -79.37 -6.38
N GLY A 552 14.61 -80.58 -6.10
CA GLY A 552 13.96 -81.82 -6.55
C GLY A 552 14.29 -82.26 -7.98
N THR A 553 14.69 -83.52 -8.07
CA THR A 553 14.81 -84.32 -9.29
C THR A 553 13.44 -84.50 -9.94
N SER A 554 13.03 -83.58 -10.80
CA SER A 554 11.97 -83.86 -11.76
C SER A 554 12.65 -84.13 -13.09
N THR A 555 12.49 -85.35 -13.61
CA THR A 555 12.95 -85.77 -14.93
C THR A 555 12.78 -84.66 -15.97
N PRO A 556 13.78 -84.41 -16.84
CA PRO A 556 13.77 -83.29 -17.79
C PRO A 556 12.68 -83.51 -18.83
N SER A 557 11.48 -83.03 -18.53
CA SER A 557 10.35 -82.97 -19.45
C SER A 557 10.02 -81.51 -19.63
N GLN A 558 10.59 -80.95 -20.71
CA GLN A 558 10.22 -79.69 -21.35
C GLN A 558 10.27 -78.42 -20.47
N GLY A 559 11.41 -77.71 -20.57
CA GLY A 559 11.42 -76.24 -20.55
C GLY A 559 11.27 -75.50 -19.23
N HIS A 560 11.27 -76.18 -18.08
CA HIS A 560 11.28 -75.49 -16.78
C HIS A 560 12.72 -75.15 -16.36
N GLU A 561 13.03 -73.85 -16.23
CA GLU A 561 14.28 -73.35 -15.64
C GLU A 561 14.47 -73.98 -14.25
N ASP A 562 15.67 -74.49 -13.99
CA ASP A 562 16.06 -75.01 -12.67
C ASP A 562 15.82 -73.92 -11.61
N GLN A 563 14.81 -74.12 -10.76
CA GLN A 563 14.45 -73.13 -9.74
C GLN A 563 15.36 -73.31 -8.53
N TYR A 564 16.44 -72.52 -8.48
CA TYR A 564 17.35 -72.46 -7.34
C TYR A 564 16.74 -71.61 -6.22
N LEU A 565 16.48 -72.21 -5.05
CA LEU A 565 16.02 -71.45 -3.88
C LEU A 565 17.21 -71.10 -2.98
N SER A 566 17.60 -69.82 -2.96
CA SER A 566 18.51 -69.26 -1.94
C SER A 566 17.68 -68.84 -0.72
N LEU A 567 17.98 -69.38 0.47
CA LEU A 567 17.30 -68.97 1.70
C LEU A 567 17.90 -67.66 2.21
N LYS A 568 17.05 -66.65 2.43
CA LYS A 568 17.43 -65.39 3.10
C LYS A 568 17.19 -65.55 4.60
N ILE A 569 18.28 -65.56 5.37
CA ILE A 569 18.25 -65.81 6.83
C ILE A 569 18.63 -64.51 7.55
N ALA A 570 17.77 -64.05 8.45
CA ALA A 570 18.07 -62.90 9.30
C ALA A 570 19.23 -63.21 10.26
N HIS A 571 20.08 -62.23 10.55
CA HIS A 571 21.20 -62.37 11.49
C HIS A 571 20.77 -62.96 12.85
N SER A 572 19.61 -62.55 13.36
CA SER A 572 19.05 -63.03 14.64
C SER A 572 18.84 -64.55 14.68
N ALA A 573 18.57 -65.18 13.54
CA ALA A 573 18.32 -66.62 13.40
C ALA A 573 19.60 -67.46 13.19
N LEU A 574 20.77 -66.83 13.11
CA LEU A 574 22.06 -67.53 12.98
C LEU A 574 22.50 -68.15 14.32
N SER A 575 23.29 -69.21 14.26
CA SER A 575 23.93 -69.75 15.47
C SER A 575 24.90 -68.72 16.05
N GLN A 576 25.13 -68.76 17.37
CA GLN A 576 25.99 -67.77 18.01
C GLN A 576 27.40 -67.68 17.40
N GLY A 577 28.03 -68.81 17.06
CA GLY A 577 29.34 -68.80 16.40
C GLY A 577 29.30 -68.17 15.00
N THR A 578 28.19 -68.34 14.28
CA THR A 578 27.99 -67.70 12.97
C THR A 578 27.77 -66.19 13.12
N LYS A 579 27.09 -65.75 14.19
CA LYS A 579 26.95 -64.32 14.53
C LYS A 579 28.30 -63.69 14.84
N ASP A 580 29.13 -64.38 15.63
CA ASP A 580 30.48 -63.92 15.99
C ASP A 580 31.37 -63.78 14.71
N GLN A 581 31.29 -64.73 13.77
CA GLN A 581 31.98 -64.66 12.47
C GLN A 581 31.46 -63.52 11.58
N LEU A 582 30.15 -63.30 11.55
CA LEU A 582 29.52 -62.22 10.78
C LEU A 582 29.95 -60.86 11.31
N TYR A 583 29.94 -60.72 12.64
CA TYR A 583 30.40 -59.50 13.30
C TYR A 583 31.87 -59.21 12.99
N LEU A 584 32.73 -60.22 13.10
CA LEU A 584 34.15 -60.09 12.74
C LEU A 584 34.30 -59.66 11.28
N SER A 585 33.57 -60.29 10.36
CA SER A 585 33.56 -59.94 8.93
C SER A 585 33.14 -58.49 8.69
N LEU A 586 32.13 -58.03 9.43
CA LEU A 586 31.61 -56.66 9.37
C LEU A 586 32.68 -55.67 9.84
N ARG A 587 33.32 -55.94 10.98
CA ARG A 587 34.37 -55.08 11.55
C ARG A 587 35.57 -54.92 10.61
N ILE A 588 35.99 -56.01 9.98
CA ILE A 588 37.08 -55.98 9.01
C ILE A 588 36.68 -55.18 7.76
N ALA A 589 35.46 -55.42 7.25
CA ALA A 589 34.95 -54.67 6.11
C ALA A 589 34.86 -53.16 6.42
N LEU A 590 34.36 -52.79 7.60
CA LEU A 590 34.33 -51.41 8.08
C LEU A 590 35.73 -50.82 8.15
N SER A 591 36.70 -51.54 8.75
CA SER A 591 38.09 -51.09 8.84
C SER A 591 38.68 -50.79 7.46
N ASN A 592 38.44 -51.66 6.47
CA ASN A 592 38.92 -51.47 5.11
C ASN A 592 38.24 -50.29 4.39
N ILE A 593 37.01 -49.91 4.77
CA ILE A 593 36.31 -48.75 4.20
C ILE A 593 36.80 -47.46 4.88
N VAL A 594 36.93 -47.45 6.22
CA VAL A 594 37.48 -46.32 7.01
C VAL A 594 38.85 -45.89 6.48
N SER A 595 39.69 -46.86 6.18
CA SER A 595 41.08 -46.67 5.80
C SER A 595 41.26 -46.16 4.36
N GLY A 596 40.17 -45.88 3.63
CA GLY A 596 40.25 -45.48 2.22
C GLY A 596 40.79 -46.59 1.31
N GLY A 597 40.63 -47.86 1.70
CA GLY A 597 41.19 -49.01 0.99
C GLY A 597 42.59 -49.43 1.46
N LYS A 598 43.17 -48.75 2.45
CA LYS A 598 44.45 -49.15 3.09
C LYS A 598 44.23 -50.33 4.05
N THR A 599 45.24 -51.16 4.28
CA THR A 599 45.08 -52.31 5.17
C THR A 599 45.53 -51.95 6.59
N LEU A 600 44.63 -51.37 7.39
CA LEU A 600 44.96 -51.03 8.77
C LEU A 600 45.22 -52.31 9.61
N PRO A 601 46.19 -52.26 10.56
CA PRO A 601 46.33 -53.31 11.54
C PRO A 601 45.06 -53.48 12.39
N LEU A 602 44.62 -54.72 12.58
CA LEU A 602 43.45 -55.06 13.39
C LEU A 602 43.88 -55.37 14.82
N ILE A 603 43.20 -54.79 15.80
CA ILE A 603 43.51 -54.96 17.22
C ILE A 603 42.37 -55.72 17.89
N PHE A 604 42.69 -56.82 18.56
CA PHE A 604 41.74 -57.63 19.33
C PHE A 604 42.17 -57.60 20.78
N ASP A 605 41.34 -57.01 21.65
CA ASP A 605 41.60 -56.94 23.10
C ASP A 605 40.66 -57.89 23.84
N GLU A 606 41.18 -59.05 24.24
CA GLU A 606 40.49 -60.11 24.97
C GLU A 606 39.20 -60.63 24.30
N SER A 607 39.09 -60.53 22.97
CA SER A 607 37.85 -60.74 22.21
C SER A 607 37.31 -62.19 22.17
N PHE A 608 38.10 -63.20 22.57
CA PHE A 608 37.77 -64.62 22.32
C PHE A 608 37.62 -65.50 23.58
N TYR A 609 37.65 -64.92 24.78
CA TYR A 609 37.61 -65.63 26.06
C TYR A 609 36.41 -66.58 26.25
N THR A 610 35.25 -66.25 25.67
CA THR A 610 33.99 -67.02 25.86
C THR A 610 33.73 -68.07 24.78
N SER A 611 34.74 -68.42 23.98
CA SER A 611 34.63 -69.38 22.87
C SER A 611 34.97 -70.80 23.34
N ASP A 612 34.18 -71.80 22.94
CA ASP A 612 34.53 -73.20 23.16
C ASP A 612 35.75 -73.62 22.30
N LYS A 613 36.44 -74.71 22.68
CA LYS A 613 37.68 -75.15 22.02
C LYS A 613 37.52 -75.45 20.53
N SER A 614 36.34 -75.89 20.09
CA SER A 614 36.07 -76.19 18.67
C SER A 614 35.94 -74.89 17.87
N ARG A 615 35.16 -73.93 18.38
CA ARG A 615 34.97 -72.61 17.76
C ARG A 615 36.24 -71.78 17.76
N LEU A 616 37.06 -71.91 18.79
CA LEU A 616 38.35 -71.21 18.89
C LEU A 616 39.24 -71.55 17.70
N LYS A 617 39.36 -72.84 17.36
CA LYS A 617 40.15 -73.31 16.22
C LYS A 617 39.66 -72.73 14.89
N GLU A 618 38.34 -72.62 14.70
CA GLU A 618 37.75 -72.02 13.50
C GLU A 618 38.01 -70.51 13.45
N THR A 619 37.82 -69.79 14.55
CA THR A 619 38.10 -68.35 14.65
C THR A 619 39.57 -68.03 14.39
N PHE A 620 40.51 -68.81 14.92
CA PHE A 620 41.93 -68.59 14.63
C PHE A 620 42.30 -68.94 13.19
N ALA A 621 41.66 -69.93 12.56
CA ALA A 621 41.84 -70.18 11.14
C ALA A 621 41.39 -68.99 10.29
N VAL A 622 40.31 -68.32 10.71
CA VAL A 622 39.83 -67.07 10.10
C VAL A 622 40.83 -65.94 10.29
N LEU A 623 41.31 -65.71 11.52
CA LEU A 623 42.30 -64.67 11.81
C LEU A 623 43.61 -64.90 11.04
N GLN A 624 44.06 -66.15 10.91
CA GLN A 624 45.24 -66.49 10.10
C GLN A 624 45.04 -66.18 8.62
N HIS A 625 43.83 -66.36 8.08
CA HIS A 625 43.52 -65.97 6.71
C HIS A 625 43.55 -64.45 6.53
N ILE A 626 42.95 -63.70 7.48
CA ILE A 626 42.97 -62.23 7.48
C ILE A 626 44.40 -61.69 7.69
N ALA A 627 45.22 -62.40 8.46
CA ALA A 627 46.61 -62.05 8.73
C ALA A 627 47.49 -62.01 7.46
N GLN A 628 47.02 -62.56 6.34
CA GLN A 628 47.68 -62.48 5.04
C GLN A 628 47.55 -61.10 4.40
N THR A 629 46.51 -60.33 4.76
CA THR A 629 46.23 -59.01 4.19
C THR A 629 46.31 -57.88 5.21
N ASN A 630 46.18 -58.18 6.50
CA ASN A 630 46.24 -57.20 7.58
C ASN A 630 47.18 -57.72 8.68
N GLN A 631 47.98 -56.84 9.28
CA GLN A 631 48.64 -57.19 10.54
C GLN A 631 47.57 -57.32 11.63
N ILE A 632 47.66 -58.35 12.46
CA ILE A 632 46.73 -58.56 13.57
C ILE A 632 47.49 -58.50 14.88
N LEU A 633 47.00 -57.71 15.83
CA LEU A 633 47.49 -57.62 17.20
C LEU A 633 46.43 -58.18 18.15
N LEU A 634 46.64 -59.40 18.65
CA LEU A 634 45.75 -60.04 19.62
C LEU A 634 46.34 -59.93 21.03
N PHE A 635 45.67 -59.15 21.88
CA PHE A 635 45.94 -59.04 23.31
C PHE A 635 45.08 -60.05 24.08
N THR A 636 45.70 -60.87 24.90
CA THR A 636 45.02 -61.96 25.62
C THR A 636 45.71 -62.26 26.96
N HIS A 637 45.01 -62.89 27.88
CA HIS A 637 45.60 -63.56 29.05
C HIS A 637 45.64 -65.09 28.89
N ASN A 638 45.07 -65.62 27.81
CA ASN A 638 45.02 -67.06 27.55
C ASN A 638 46.27 -67.51 26.78
N GLU A 639 47.15 -68.24 27.48
CA GLU A 639 48.39 -68.81 26.92
C GLU A 639 48.13 -69.86 25.83
N GLU A 640 46.95 -70.50 25.80
CA GLU A 640 46.59 -71.45 24.72
C GLU A 640 46.62 -70.78 23.34
N PHE A 641 46.54 -69.44 23.28
CA PHE A 641 46.54 -68.71 22.00
C PHE A 641 47.94 -68.61 21.40
N LEU A 642 49.01 -68.69 22.21
CA LEU A 642 50.40 -68.52 21.75
C LEU A 642 50.78 -69.45 20.60
N GLY A 643 50.16 -70.62 20.49
CA GLY A 643 50.41 -71.59 19.41
C GLY A 643 49.80 -71.24 18.05
N TYR A 644 48.96 -70.21 17.96
CA TYR A 644 48.25 -69.86 16.71
C TYR A 644 48.93 -68.75 15.89
N GLY A 645 49.94 -68.07 16.43
CA GLY A 645 50.59 -66.94 15.78
C GLY A 645 51.96 -66.65 16.37
N ASN A 646 52.46 -65.44 16.16
CA ASN A 646 53.76 -64.98 16.61
C ASN A 646 53.67 -64.47 18.05
N PRO A 647 54.20 -65.20 19.06
CA PRO A 647 54.11 -64.78 20.45
C PRO A 647 55.02 -63.56 20.70
N ILE A 648 54.47 -62.53 21.32
CA ILE A 648 55.22 -61.34 21.79
C ILE A 648 55.13 -61.32 23.32
N ALA A 649 56.27 -61.51 23.97
CA ALA A 649 56.34 -61.54 25.42
C ALA A 649 56.18 -60.14 26.03
N LEU A 650 55.14 -59.95 26.83
CA LEU A 650 55.08 -58.87 27.83
C LEU A 650 55.85 -59.32 29.07
N ALA A 651 57.17 -59.41 29.00
CA ALA A 651 58.00 -59.69 30.17
C ALA A 651 57.55 -58.83 31.37
N SER A 652 57.14 -59.49 32.46
CA SER A 652 56.80 -58.88 33.74
C SER A 652 57.99 -58.07 34.25
N GLY A 653 57.73 -56.85 34.74
CA GLY A 653 58.75 -55.94 35.25
C GLY A 653 59.70 -56.64 36.22
N GLY A 654 61.00 -56.37 36.06
CA GLY A 654 62.05 -56.93 36.87
C GLY A 654 63.36 -56.17 36.69
N GLN A 655 63.50 -55.15 37.55
CA GLN A 655 64.68 -54.33 37.89
C GLN A 655 65.22 -53.33 36.87
#